data_AF-A0A4P8HI64-F1
#
_entry.id   AF-A0A4P8HI64-F1
#
_cell.length_a   1.000
_cell.length_b   1.000
_cell.length_c   1.000
_cell.angle_alpha   90.00
_cell.angle_beta   90.00
_cell.angle_gamma   90.00
#
_symmetry.space_group_name_H-M   'P 1'
#
loop_
_entity.id
_entity.type
_entity.pdbx_description
1 polymer ?
#
loop_
_entity_poly.entity_id
_entity_poly.type
_entity_poly.pdbx_seq_one_letter_code
_entity_poly.pdbx_strand_id
1 'polypeptide(L)'
;MTTFAELHARLAGPFPDHERFTGPPVDIEGLAPDELGKLWPLLQPAARARDGDPARFQLAHDVLAQARKLGLAPRLDAALLIATLRALPPKDRTTPGTYFDDFDWLVAQVGHLAAVPASADEAAMLEAQLALLLPAVEHWHYRRYGILAMARVAGARRLAARLLDSIREHYGNGLPARELEVLARAAPAALMALAGGGAFWVRGGDEEGQPHPSEAMLGDPHYAAFARAALEEAAQVLERMHAGEIPYKADFYDSDDGHVLALAARVGALGDEPWYRAVIGRLLPLACVAPTAARSAPSQSLTIALGYVTEAVPTPEGVAALRTALKAVRHAGLEKKLARNLKPAERRLATRPEVALRLAGLEPKQQRAMLAALLEACFSRPISLPYHEWRERLLGSGAAADFARTLVWRAAGSFMLDENDQPVDAQGTPVAIAGDAGIVLWHPVEADEPERSAWRARLLRRQLRQALRQAFREHYAAAPDGERSAAFCGYELDGRRLIGLAGRDGWRLEFDGMARQFGDIRAVFDVGRLYPGFSGIVASGPIGFWRGAQQVAPRDVPPRAYSEACRAVDLLVSVSAIALETDDGQSSWQARTDRLFLLRDQAGIDGTRRQVLERVLAAQIAAGTVSLEGFHVHVGDTKISLRTGRVLRGGAPVELALKPASKRLGAVPWLPYDEALLERVVHSVGALLDGAGNR
;
A
#
# COMPACT_ATOMS: atom_id res chain seq x y z
N MET A 1 -39.01 9.08 -16.38
CA MET A 1 -38.83 7.69 -15.94
C MET A 1 -37.78 7.69 -14.86
N THR A 2 -37.89 6.87 -13.81
CA THR A 2 -36.79 6.71 -12.85
C THR A 2 -35.63 5.98 -13.53
N THR A 3 -34.40 6.20 -13.08
CA THR A 3 -33.20 5.50 -13.59
C THR A 3 -33.39 3.98 -13.56
N PHE A 4 -33.96 3.45 -12.48
CA PHE A 4 -34.33 2.03 -12.37
C PHE A 4 -35.30 1.58 -13.47
N ALA A 5 -36.40 2.32 -13.70
CA ALA A 5 -37.41 1.94 -14.69
C ALA A 5 -36.85 1.96 -16.12
N GLU A 6 -35.94 2.89 -16.41
CA GLU A 6 -35.24 2.97 -17.69
C GLU A 6 -34.30 1.80 -17.92
N LEU A 7 -33.45 1.49 -16.95
CA LEU A 7 -32.54 0.35 -17.02
C LEU A 7 -33.32 -0.97 -17.13
N HIS A 8 -34.36 -1.15 -16.31
CA HIS A 8 -35.20 -2.35 -16.35
C HIS A 8 -35.84 -2.54 -17.72
N ALA A 9 -36.41 -1.47 -18.31
CA ALA A 9 -37.02 -1.54 -19.64
C ALA A 9 -36.01 -1.91 -20.73
N ARG A 10 -34.81 -1.32 -20.72
CA ARG A 10 -33.76 -1.62 -21.71
C ARG A 10 -33.18 -3.02 -21.56
N LEU A 11 -33.11 -3.54 -20.32
CA LEU A 11 -32.58 -4.88 -20.05
C LEU A 11 -33.60 -6.01 -20.30
N ALA A 12 -34.88 -5.80 -19.94
CA ALA A 12 -35.93 -6.81 -20.06
C ALA A 12 -36.71 -6.76 -21.39
N GLY A 13 -36.71 -5.62 -22.07
CA GLY A 13 -37.49 -5.39 -23.28
C GLY A 13 -36.86 -5.95 -24.57
N PRO A 14 -37.64 -6.01 -25.67
CA PRO A 14 -37.10 -6.30 -26.99
C PRO A 14 -36.10 -5.20 -27.37
N PHE A 15 -34.92 -5.63 -27.84
CA PHE A 15 -33.85 -4.68 -28.13
C PHE A 15 -33.94 -4.18 -29.58
N PRO A 16 -33.58 -2.92 -29.88
CA PRO A 16 -33.60 -2.41 -31.25
C PRO A 16 -32.60 -3.13 -32.16
N ASP A 17 -32.95 -3.29 -33.44
CA ASP A 17 -32.13 -3.98 -34.45
C ASP A 17 -30.78 -3.27 -34.77
N HIS A 18 -30.52 -2.07 -34.22
CA HIS A 18 -29.32 -1.28 -34.51
C HIS A 18 -28.89 -0.38 -33.34
N GLU A 19 -27.58 -0.27 -33.09
CA GLU A 19 -26.95 0.52 -32.02
C GLU A 19 -27.41 1.99 -31.93
N ARG A 20 -27.76 2.64 -33.05
CA ARG A 20 -28.26 4.02 -33.09
C ARG A 20 -29.59 4.24 -32.38
N PHE A 21 -30.31 3.16 -32.04
CA PHE A 21 -31.61 3.18 -31.36
C PHE A 21 -31.52 2.79 -29.87
N THR A 22 -30.32 2.59 -29.34
CA THR A 22 -30.06 2.22 -27.93
C THR A 22 -30.39 3.31 -26.92
N GLY A 23 -30.57 4.56 -27.37
CA GLY A 23 -30.72 5.73 -26.53
C GLY A 23 -29.39 6.21 -25.93
N PRO A 24 -29.34 7.38 -25.27
CA PRO A 24 -28.14 7.87 -24.61
C PRO A 24 -27.71 6.94 -23.46
N PRO A 25 -26.42 6.96 -23.04
CA PRO A 25 -25.96 6.30 -21.83
C PRO A 25 -26.79 6.71 -20.63
N VAL A 26 -27.09 5.75 -19.75
CA VAL A 26 -27.85 6.00 -18.52
C VAL A 26 -26.87 6.21 -17.37
N ASP A 27 -26.96 7.37 -16.72
CA ASP A 27 -26.24 7.66 -15.49
C ASP A 27 -26.95 6.98 -14.31
N ILE A 28 -26.19 6.21 -13.52
CA ILE A 28 -26.73 5.50 -12.36
C ILE A 28 -26.53 6.25 -11.04
N GLU A 29 -26.01 7.48 -11.07
CA GLU A 29 -25.91 8.32 -9.88
C GLU A 29 -27.28 8.48 -9.20
N GLY A 30 -27.35 8.13 -7.91
CA GLY A 30 -28.58 8.12 -7.13
C GLY A 30 -29.38 6.80 -7.15
N LEU A 31 -28.98 5.79 -7.91
CA LEU A 31 -29.59 4.46 -7.87
C LEU A 31 -29.34 3.78 -6.50
N ALA A 32 -30.39 3.30 -5.85
CA ALA A 32 -30.25 2.65 -4.55
C ALA A 32 -29.70 1.20 -4.67
N PRO A 33 -28.99 0.67 -3.65
CA PRO A 33 -28.52 -0.72 -3.64
C PRO A 33 -29.62 -1.77 -3.89
N ASP A 34 -30.83 -1.54 -3.38
CA ASP A 34 -31.99 -2.42 -3.55
C ASP A 34 -32.56 -2.37 -4.98
N GLU A 35 -32.48 -1.22 -5.65
CA GLU A 35 -32.87 -1.07 -7.06
C GLU A 35 -31.87 -1.76 -7.98
N LEU A 36 -30.57 -1.60 -7.70
CA LEU A 36 -29.50 -2.34 -8.40
C LEU A 36 -29.67 -3.85 -8.21
N GLY A 37 -30.06 -4.30 -7.02
CA GLY A 37 -30.35 -5.70 -6.72
C GLY A 37 -31.47 -6.29 -7.59
N LYS A 38 -32.55 -5.54 -7.82
CA LYS A 38 -33.66 -5.96 -8.69
C LYS A 38 -33.27 -6.07 -10.17
N LEU A 39 -32.31 -5.26 -10.63
CA LEU A 39 -31.76 -5.32 -11.98
C LEU A 39 -30.76 -6.47 -12.17
N TRP A 40 -30.20 -6.99 -11.07
CA TRP A 40 -29.10 -7.95 -11.08
C TRP A 40 -29.36 -9.23 -11.89
N PRO A 41 -30.55 -9.87 -11.81
CA PRO A 41 -30.87 -11.05 -12.62
C PRO A 41 -30.91 -10.79 -14.13
N LEU A 42 -31.07 -9.54 -14.56
CA LEU A 42 -31.03 -9.13 -15.97
C LEU A 42 -29.62 -8.66 -16.38
N LEU A 43 -28.92 -7.96 -15.49
CA LEU A 43 -27.57 -7.44 -15.72
C LEU A 43 -26.52 -8.54 -15.90
N GLN A 44 -26.53 -9.55 -15.02
CA GLN A 44 -25.48 -10.58 -15.01
C GLN A 44 -25.47 -11.45 -16.28
N PRO A 45 -26.62 -11.92 -16.80
CA PRO A 45 -26.64 -12.64 -18.08
C PRO A 45 -26.23 -11.75 -19.25
N ALA A 46 -26.69 -10.50 -19.28
CA ALA A 46 -26.34 -9.53 -20.33
C ALA A 46 -24.84 -9.27 -20.41
N ALA A 47 -24.15 -9.15 -19.27
CA ALA A 47 -22.70 -8.97 -19.23
C ALA A 47 -21.91 -10.23 -19.64
N ARG A 48 -22.54 -11.41 -19.73
CA ARG A 48 -21.90 -12.69 -20.05
C ARG A 48 -22.19 -13.17 -21.48
N ALA A 49 -23.27 -12.71 -22.10
CA ALA A 49 -23.67 -13.07 -23.46
C ALA A 49 -22.94 -12.21 -24.51
N ARG A 50 -21.70 -12.60 -24.86
CA ARG A 50 -20.90 -11.90 -25.89
C ARG A 50 -21.50 -12.07 -27.30
N ASP A 51 -22.15 -13.19 -27.54
CA ASP A 51 -22.72 -13.56 -28.84
C ASP A 51 -24.25 -13.44 -28.79
N GLY A 52 -24.81 -12.57 -29.63
CA GLY A 52 -26.26 -12.42 -29.84
C GLY A 52 -26.82 -11.02 -29.64
N ASP A 53 -26.26 -10.20 -28.74
CA ASP A 53 -26.75 -8.84 -28.45
C ASP A 53 -25.64 -7.90 -27.90
N PRO A 54 -24.80 -7.29 -28.78
CA PRO A 54 -23.68 -6.43 -28.39
C PRO A 54 -24.08 -5.19 -27.60
N ALA A 55 -25.29 -4.67 -27.83
CA ALA A 55 -25.73 -3.42 -27.24
C ALA A 55 -26.23 -3.61 -25.81
N ARG A 56 -26.95 -4.71 -25.53
CA ARG A 56 -27.28 -5.08 -24.14
C ARG A 56 -26.03 -5.47 -23.35
N PHE A 57 -25.07 -6.12 -23.99
CA PHE A 57 -23.74 -6.40 -23.40
C PHE A 57 -23.03 -5.10 -23.00
N GLN A 58 -22.96 -4.11 -23.91
CA GLN A 58 -22.34 -2.81 -23.63
C GLN A 58 -23.05 -2.07 -22.49
N LEU A 59 -24.39 -2.01 -22.52
CA LEU A 59 -25.17 -1.38 -21.45
C LEU A 59 -24.88 -2.00 -20.08
N ALA A 60 -24.84 -3.33 -19.99
CA ALA A 60 -24.54 -4.02 -18.74
C ALA A 60 -23.11 -3.71 -18.25
N HIS A 61 -22.13 -3.67 -19.15
CA HIS A 61 -20.75 -3.30 -18.81
C HIS A 61 -20.64 -1.85 -18.32
N ASP A 62 -21.33 -0.92 -18.96
CA ASP A 62 -21.34 0.50 -18.57
C ASP A 62 -21.94 0.68 -17.18
N VAL A 63 -23.08 0.03 -16.90
CA VAL A 63 -23.71 0.06 -15.58
C VAL A 63 -22.79 -0.54 -14.50
N LEU A 64 -22.18 -1.70 -14.75
CA LEU A 64 -21.26 -2.33 -13.80
C LEU A 64 -20.00 -1.50 -13.57
N ALA A 65 -19.47 -0.83 -14.60
CA ALA A 65 -18.33 0.07 -14.49
C ALA A 65 -18.66 1.31 -13.65
N GLN A 66 -19.82 1.93 -13.89
CA GLN A 66 -20.31 3.04 -13.07
C GLN A 66 -20.53 2.61 -11.62
N ALA A 67 -21.13 1.44 -11.37
CA ALA A 67 -21.39 0.92 -10.03
C ALA A 67 -20.07 0.74 -9.25
N ARG A 68 -19.05 0.18 -9.91
CA ARG A 68 -17.69 0.07 -9.34
C ARG A 68 -17.09 1.44 -9.01
N LYS A 69 -17.22 2.42 -9.91
CA LYS A 69 -16.70 3.78 -9.71
C LYS A 69 -17.38 4.49 -8.52
N LEU A 70 -18.68 4.25 -8.34
CA LEU A 70 -19.48 4.81 -7.25
C LEU A 70 -19.37 4.03 -5.93
N GLY A 71 -18.70 2.87 -5.92
CA GLY A 71 -18.71 1.97 -4.76
C GLY A 71 -20.10 1.39 -4.44
N LEU A 72 -21.00 1.35 -5.42
CA LEU A 72 -22.38 0.87 -5.27
C LEU A 72 -22.42 -0.65 -5.44
N ALA A 73 -22.75 -1.37 -4.37
CA ALA A 73 -22.98 -2.82 -4.40
C ALA A 73 -24.49 -3.13 -4.41
N PRO A 74 -24.94 -4.17 -5.14
CA PRO A 74 -26.33 -4.60 -5.10
C PRO A 74 -26.68 -5.19 -3.72
N ARG A 75 -27.93 -5.02 -3.31
CA ARG A 75 -28.53 -5.81 -2.23
C ARG A 75 -29.44 -6.88 -2.81
N LEU A 76 -29.08 -8.15 -2.62
CA LEU A 76 -29.87 -9.28 -3.09
C LEU A 76 -30.62 -9.93 -1.92
N ASP A 77 -31.89 -10.28 -2.14
CA ASP A 77 -32.56 -11.30 -1.35
C ASP A 77 -32.34 -12.70 -1.96
N ALA A 78 -32.84 -13.74 -1.30
CA ALA A 78 -32.69 -15.11 -1.77
C ALA A 78 -33.37 -15.34 -3.13
N ALA A 79 -34.51 -14.70 -3.40
CA ALA A 79 -35.26 -14.87 -4.64
C ALA A 79 -34.52 -14.24 -5.83
N LEU A 80 -33.98 -13.03 -5.66
CA LEU A 80 -33.16 -12.35 -6.66
C LEU A 80 -31.88 -13.13 -6.93
N LEU A 81 -31.21 -13.63 -5.91
CA LEU A 81 -30.02 -14.47 -6.10
C LEU A 81 -30.36 -15.75 -6.87
N ILE A 82 -31.44 -16.46 -6.50
CA ILE A 82 -31.92 -17.65 -7.23
C ILE A 82 -32.20 -17.31 -8.71
N ALA A 83 -32.85 -16.18 -8.98
CA ALA A 83 -33.13 -15.73 -10.35
C ALA A 83 -31.83 -15.47 -11.13
N THR A 84 -30.84 -14.81 -10.50
CA THR A 84 -29.51 -14.60 -11.09
C THR A 84 -28.80 -15.93 -11.39
N LEU A 85 -28.82 -16.89 -10.46
CA LEU A 85 -28.16 -18.18 -10.64
C LEU A 85 -28.80 -19.03 -11.75
N ARG A 86 -30.13 -19.00 -11.87
CA ARG A 86 -30.86 -19.73 -12.92
C ARG A 86 -30.60 -19.21 -14.33
N ALA A 87 -30.23 -17.94 -14.43
CA ALA A 87 -29.92 -17.33 -15.72
C ALA A 87 -28.53 -17.73 -16.26
N LEU A 88 -27.78 -18.56 -15.53
CA LEU A 88 -26.54 -19.15 -16.02
C LEU A 88 -26.83 -20.28 -17.03
N PRO A 89 -26.21 -20.25 -18.22
CA PRO A 89 -26.34 -21.35 -19.16
C PRO A 89 -25.65 -22.61 -18.59
N PRO A 90 -26.23 -23.81 -18.77
CA PRO A 90 -25.54 -25.05 -18.46
C PRO A 90 -24.37 -25.21 -19.45
N LYS A 91 -23.15 -24.86 -19.02
CA LYS A 91 -21.94 -25.15 -19.81
C LYS A 91 -21.62 -26.65 -19.75
N ASP A 92 -21.01 -27.16 -20.82
CA ASP A 92 -20.48 -28.54 -20.84
C ASP A 92 -19.47 -28.71 -19.70
N ARG A 93 -19.86 -29.62 -18.79
CA ARG A 93 -19.13 -29.94 -17.57
C ARG A 93 -18.35 -31.24 -17.71
N THR A 94 -17.65 -31.39 -18.82
CA THR A 94 -16.68 -32.47 -19.01
C THR A 94 -15.23 -31.97 -19.15
N THR A 95 -14.98 -30.66 -19.24
CA THR A 95 -13.64 -30.10 -19.51
C THR A 95 -13.10 -29.25 -18.34
N PRO A 96 -11.99 -29.63 -17.68
CA PRO A 96 -11.44 -28.98 -16.47
C PRO A 96 -11.16 -27.46 -16.51
N GLY A 97 -10.97 -26.87 -17.70
CA GLY A 97 -10.53 -25.48 -17.85
C GLY A 97 -11.61 -24.40 -17.63
N THR A 98 -12.90 -24.73 -17.73
CA THR A 98 -14.00 -23.75 -17.70
C THR A 98 -14.67 -23.59 -16.33
N TYR A 99 -14.37 -24.44 -15.35
CA TYR A 99 -15.00 -24.39 -14.02
C TYR A 99 -14.45 -23.33 -13.08
N PHE A 100 -13.16 -22.99 -13.23
CA PHE A 100 -12.47 -22.21 -12.21
C PHE A 100 -12.93 -20.75 -12.19
N ASP A 101 -13.13 -20.13 -13.35
CA ASP A 101 -13.58 -18.73 -13.45
C ASP A 101 -15.05 -18.53 -13.04
N ASP A 102 -15.91 -19.53 -13.30
CA ASP A 102 -17.33 -19.46 -12.94
C ASP A 102 -17.55 -19.62 -11.43
N PHE A 103 -16.67 -20.35 -10.73
CA PHE A 103 -16.76 -20.53 -9.28
C PHE A 103 -16.46 -19.24 -8.51
N ASP A 104 -15.40 -18.51 -8.88
CA ASP A 104 -15.02 -17.27 -8.17
C ASP A 104 -16.09 -16.17 -8.38
N TRP A 105 -16.70 -16.13 -9.56
CA TRP A 105 -17.88 -15.30 -9.81
C TRP A 105 -19.07 -15.71 -8.94
N LEU A 106 -19.33 -17.02 -8.78
CA LEU A 106 -20.42 -17.54 -7.97
C LEU A 106 -20.29 -17.11 -6.50
N VAL A 107 -19.09 -17.25 -5.94
CA VAL A 107 -18.76 -16.76 -4.58
C VAL A 107 -19.07 -15.27 -4.47
N ALA A 108 -18.65 -14.47 -5.46
CA ALA A 108 -18.92 -13.03 -5.48
C ALA A 108 -20.43 -12.72 -5.49
N GLN A 109 -21.24 -13.48 -6.24
CA GLN A 109 -22.69 -13.29 -6.25
C GLN A 109 -23.32 -13.58 -4.91
N VAL A 110 -22.92 -14.67 -4.24
CA VAL A 110 -23.42 -15.01 -2.91
C VAL A 110 -23.01 -13.94 -1.89
N GLY A 111 -21.85 -13.30 -2.07
CA GLY A 111 -21.41 -12.17 -1.25
C GLY A 111 -22.31 -10.93 -1.30
N HIS A 112 -23.19 -10.80 -2.29
CA HIS A 112 -24.18 -9.71 -2.39
C HIS A 112 -25.51 -9.99 -1.66
N LEU A 113 -25.65 -11.17 -1.04
CA LEU A 113 -26.84 -11.52 -0.28
C LEU A 113 -26.95 -10.63 0.97
N ALA A 114 -28.02 -9.84 1.05
CA ALA A 114 -28.22 -8.84 2.10
C ALA A 114 -28.67 -9.46 3.44
N ALA A 115 -29.30 -10.64 3.39
CA ALA A 115 -29.74 -11.38 4.57
C ALA A 115 -29.77 -12.89 4.29
N VAL A 116 -29.56 -13.69 5.33
CA VAL A 116 -29.76 -15.15 5.30
C VAL A 116 -31.21 -15.43 4.85
N PRO A 117 -31.48 -16.54 4.10
CA PRO A 117 -32.83 -16.87 3.66
C PRO A 117 -33.88 -16.78 4.77
N ALA A 118 -35.05 -16.23 4.46
CA ALA A 118 -36.10 -15.94 5.44
C ALA A 118 -36.84 -17.20 5.91
N SER A 119 -36.73 -18.29 5.14
CA SER A 119 -37.32 -19.59 5.46
C SER A 119 -36.41 -20.77 5.13
N ALA A 120 -36.72 -21.94 5.71
CA ALA A 120 -36.03 -23.19 5.38
C ALA A 120 -36.22 -23.61 3.91
N ASP A 121 -37.37 -23.29 3.32
CA ASP A 121 -37.68 -23.60 1.93
C ASP A 121 -36.86 -22.74 0.95
N GLU A 122 -36.71 -21.44 1.25
CA GLU A 122 -35.81 -20.56 0.50
C GLU A 122 -34.36 -21.02 0.58
N ALA A 123 -33.89 -21.39 1.78
CA ALA A 123 -32.55 -21.94 1.96
C ALA A 123 -32.35 -23.24 1.17
N ALA A 124 -33.33 -24.15 1.17
CA ALA A 124 -33.29 -25.39 0.41
C ALA A 124 -33.29 -25.15 -1.11
N MET A 125 -34.07 -24.18 -1.59
CA MET A 125 -34.11 -23.81 -3.01
C MET A 125 -32.77 -23.22 -3.46
N LEU A 126 -32.21 -22.28 -2.68
CA LEU A 126 -30.92 -21.68 -2.96
C LEU A 126 -29.80 -22.73 -2.91
N GLU A 127 -29.83 -23.62 -1.91
CA GLU A 127 -28.92 -24.75 -1.80
C GLU A 127 -28.97 -25.66 -3.04
N ALA A 128 -30.17 -25.99 -3.53
CA ALA A 128 -30.33 -26.78 -4.75
C ALA A 128 -29.73 -26.07 -5.98
N GLN A 129 -29.93 -24.75 -6.12
CA GLN A 129 -29.34 -23.98 -7.21
C GLN A 129 -27.81 -23.91 -7.11
N LEU A 130 -27.26 -23.71 -5.92
CA LEU A 130 -25.81 -23.70 -5.70
C LEU A 130 -25.20 -25.07 -6.01
N ALA A 131 -25.81 -26.15 -5.54
CA ALA A 131 -25.34 -27.51 -5.82
C ALA A 131 -25.27 -27.83 -7.32
N LEU A 132 -26.20 -27.26 -8.10
CA LEU A 132 -26.18 -27.35 -9.56
C LEU A 132 -25.04 -26.57 -10.20
N LEU A 133 -24.29 -25.72 -9.50
CA LEU A 133 -23.20 -24.90 -10.06
C LEU A 133 -21.82 -25.26 -9.50
N LEU A 134 -21.78 -26.08 -8.45
CA LEU A 134 -20.54 -26.56 -7.86
C LEU A 134 -19.77 -27.51 -8.79
N PRO A 135 -18.43 -27.54 -8.67
CA PRO A 135 -17.63 -28.57 -9.32
C PRO A 135 -17.94 -29.96 -8.74
N ALA A 136 -17.46 -31.00 -9.42
CA ALA A 136 -17.53 -32.37 -8.95
C ALA A 136 -16.85 -32.52 -7.57
N VAL A 137 -17.33 -33.47 -6.75
CA VAL A 137 -16.95 -33.59 -5.33
C VAL A 137 -15.44 -33.83 -5.16
N GLU A 138 -14.82 -34.55 -6.09
CA GLU A 138 -13.37 -34.80 -6.16
C GLU A 138 -12.53 -33.54 -6.35
N HIS A 139 -13.14 -32.37 -6.60
CA HIS A 139 -12.47 -31.09 -6.73
C HIS A 139 -12.81 -30.11 -5.59
N TRP A 140 -13.65 -30.53 -4.63
CA TRP A 140 -14.08 -29.65 -3.53
C TRP A 140 -12.91 -29.23 -2.64
N HIS A 141 -11.87 -30.04 -2.51
CA HIS A 141 -10.69 -29.72 -1.71
C HIS A 141 -9.94 -28.47 -2.21
N TYR A 142 -9.93 -28.22 -3.52
CA TYR A 142 -9.35 -27.01 -4.11
C TYR A 142 -10.16 -25.74 -3.85
N ARG A 143 -11.46 -25.87 -3.55
CA ARG A 143 -12.41 -24.74 -3.40
C ARG A 143 -13.10 -24.72 -2.03
N ARG A 144 -12.55 -25.44 -1.05
CA ARG A 144 -13.15 -25.68 0.28
C ARG A 144 -13.61 -24.41 0.99
N TYR A 145 -12.83 -23.33 0.97
CA TYR A 145 -13.22 -22.06 1.61
C TYR A 145 -14.39 -21.40 0.90
N GLY A 146 -14.38 -21.35 -0.44
CA GLY A 146 -15.47 -20.78 -1.21
C GLY A 146 -16.77 -21.54 -1.03
N ILE A 147 -16.72 -22.89 -1.04
CA ILE A 147 -17.91 -23.73 -0.85
C ILE A 147 -18.47 -23.51 0.57
N LEU A 148 -17.61 -23.50 1.58
CA LEU A 148 -18.02 -23.26 2.97
C LEU A 148 -18.63 -21.86 3.15
N ALA A 149 -17.99 -20.83 2.62
CA ALA A 149 -18.45 -19.46 2.71
C ALA A 149 -19.81 -19.28 2.04
N MET A 150 -19.97 -19.80 0.81
CA MET A 150 -21.25 -19.79 0.12
C MET A 150 -22.33 -20.53 0.91
N ALA A 151 -22.02 -21.74 1.40
CA ALA A 151 -22.98 -22.52 2.16
C ALA A 151 -23.42 -21.82 3.46
N ARG A 152 -22.48 -21.14 4.14
CA ARG A 152 -22.75 -20.37 5.36
C ARG A 152 -23.63 -19.15 5.08
N VAL A 153 -23.31 -18.35 4.06
CA VAL A 153 -24.05 -17.14 3.69
C VAL A 153 -25.45 -17.50 3.18
N ALA A 154 -25.56 -18.55 2.35
CA ALA A 154 -26.81 -19.04 1.81
C ALA A 154 -27.67 -19.84 2.81
N GLY A 155 -27.21 -20.08 4.03
CA GLY A 155 -27.91 -20.95 4.99
C GLY A 155 -28.03 -22.42 4.57
N ALA A 156 -27.24 -22.86 3.59
CA ALA A 156 -27.25 -24.20 2.99
C ALA A 156 -26.54 -25.23 3.89
N ARG A 157 -27.22 -25.66 4.96
CA ARG A 157 -26.62 -26.50 6.01
C ARG A 157 -26.21 -27.89 5.53
N ARG A 158 -26.95 -28.51 4.59
CA ARG A 158 -26.60 -29.87 4.15
C ARG A 158 -25.37 -29.84 3.24
N LEU A 159 -25.25 -28.82 2.40
CA LEU A 159 -24.06 -28.55 1.61
C LEU A 159 -22.82 -28.35 2.49
N ALA A 160 -22.92 -27.56 3.55
CA ALA A 160 -21.83 -27.37 4.50
C ALA A 160 -21.41 -28.69 5.17
N ALA A 161 -22.38 -29.49 5.63
CA ALA A 161 -22.10 -30.80 6.22
C ALA A 161 -21.43 -31.77 5.23
N ARG A 162 -21.97 -31.86 4.02
CA ARG A 162 -21.41 -32.71 2.94
C ARG A 162 -19.99 -32.30 2.56
N LEU A 163 -19.69 -30.99 2.58
CA LEU A 163 -18.33 -30.50 2.37
C LEU A 163 -17.40 -30.98 3.48
N LEU A 164 -17.78 -30.80 4.75
CA LEU A 164 -16.94 -31.23 5.88
C LEU A 164 -16.65 -32.73 5.83
N ASP A 165 -17.65 -33.55 5.52
CA ASP A 165 -17.47 -35.00 5.38
C ASP A 165 -16.54 -35.35 4.21
N SER A 166 -16.72 -34.71 3.04
CA SER A 166 -15.84 -34.93 1.88
C SER A 166 -14.38 -34.54 2.17
N ILE A 167 -14.15 -33.45 2.90
CA ILE A 167 -12.80 -33.00 3.25
C ILE A 167 -12.16 -33.93 4.29
N ARG A 168 -12.93 -34.47 5.24
CA ARG A 168 -12.47 -35.51 6.16
C ARG A 168 -12.14 -36.82 5.44
N GLU A 169 -12.94 -37.23 4.47
CA GLU A 169 -12.65 -38.41 3.65
C GLU A 169 -11.35 -38.24 2.85
N HIS A 170 -11.11 -37.03 2.34
CA HIS A 170 -9.91 -36.73 1.54
C HIS A 170 -8.63 -36.61 2.39
N TYR A 171 -8.66 -35.85 3.48
CA TYR A 171 -7.46 -35.52 4.28
C TYR A 171 -7.35 -36.30 5.61
N GLY A 172 -8.37 -37.09 5.97
CA GLY A 172 -8.46 -37.71 7.30
C GLY A 172 -8.47 -36.64 8.40
N ASN A 173 -7.69 -36.88 9.47
CA ASN A 173 -7.45 -35.92 10.55
C ASN A 173 -6.32 -34.92 10.25
N GLY A 174 -5.98 -34.70 8.97
CA GLY A 174 -4.97 -33.73 8.54
C GLY A 174 -5.33 -32.28 8.85
N LEU A 175 -4.35 -31.38 8.69
CA LEU A 175 -4.52 -29.95 8.97
C LEU A 175 -5.66 -29.30 8.16
N PRO A 176 -5.84 -29.58 6.85
CA PRO A 176 -6.93 -28.97 6.07
C PRO A 176 -8.34 -29.30 6.59
N ALA A 177 -8.57 -30.54 7.05
CA ALA A 177 -9.86 -30.94 7.61
C ALA A 177 -10.13 -30.26 8.95
N ARG A 178 -9.14 -30.28 9.86
CA ARG A 178 -9.23 -29.63 11.18
C ARG A 178 -9.44 -28.11 11.07
N GLU A 179 -8.74 -27.46 10.14
CA GLU A 179 -8.93 -26.03 9.89
C GLU A 179 -10.35 -25.72 9.42
N LEU A 180 -10.87 -26.49 8.46
CA LEU A 180 -12.18 -26.24 7.89
C LEU A 180 -13.31 -26.37 8.93
N GLU A 181 -13.16 -27.27 9.91
CA GLU A 181 -14.09 -27.40 11.03
C GLU A 181 -14.12 -26.17 11.93
N VAL A 182 -12.94 -25.57 12.18
CA VAL A 182 -12.82 -24.33 12.95
C VAL A 182 -13.43 -23.18 12.17
N LEU A 183 -13.08 -23.07 10.88
CA LEU A 183 -13.60 -22.06 9.97
C LEU A 183 -15.12 -22.16 9.78
N ALA A 184 -15.72 -23.35 9.86
CA ALA A 184 -17.17 -23.52 9.80
C ALA A 184 -17.91 -22.78 10.94
N ARG A 185 -17.18 -22.45 12.01
CA ARG A 185 -17.67 -21.69 13.18
C ARG A 185 -17.15 -20.25 13.23
N ALA A 186 -16.27 -19.86 12.32
CA ALA A 186 -15.68 -18.53 12.27
C ALA A 186 -16.67 -17.47 11.78
N ALA A 187 -16.31 -16.19 11.95
CA ALA A 187 -17.10 -15.07 11.45
C ALA A 187 -17.28 -15.13 9.92
N PRO A 188 -18.49 -14.85 9.38
CA PRO A 188 -18.75 -14.88 7.93
C PRO A 188 -17.82 -13.99 7.10
N ALA A 189 -17.38 -12.85 7.65
CA ALA A 189 -16.47 -11.93 6.96
C ALA A 189 -15.10 -12.56 6.68
N ALA A 190 -14.55 -13.32 7.63
CA ALA A 190 -13.29 -14.04 7.45
C ALA A 190 -13.39 -15.12 6.37
N LEU A 191 -14.48 -15.89 6.39
CA LEU A 191 -14.77 -16.91 5.38
C LEU A 191 -14.91 -16.32 3.99
N MET A 192 -15.65 -15.22 3.85
CA MET A 192 -15.84 -14.55 2.56
C MET A 192 -14.53 -13.95 2.04
N ALA A 193 -13.67 -13.42 2.90
CA ALA A 193 -12.35 -12.97 2.50
C ALA A 193 -11.49 -14.14 1.98
N LEU A 194 -11.49 -15.29 2.66
CA LEU A 194 -10.76 -16.49 2.22
C LEU A 194 -11.31 -17.08 0.91
N ALA A 195 -12.62 -16.98 0.72
CA ALA A 195 -13.31 -17.41 -0.49
C ALA A 195 -13.01 -16.50 -1.68
N GLY A 196 -12.75 -15.21 -1.43
CA GLY A 196 -12.59 -14.15 -2.42
C GLY A 196 -11.29 -14.20 -3.22
N GLY A 197 -10.55 -15.30 -3.24
CA GLY A 197 -9.36 -15.35 -4.08
C GLY A 197 -8.50 -16.59 -4.01
N GLY A 198 -7.32 -16.41 -4.59
CA GLY A 198 -6.63 -17.48 -5.30
C GLY A 198 -6.00 -18.53 -4.40
N ALA A 199 -5.70 -19.68 -4.98
CA ALA A 199 -5.04 -20.81 -4.31
C ALA A 199 -3.66 -20.48 -3.66
N PHE A 200 -3.12 -19.27 -3.86
CA PHE A 200 -1.80 -18.85 -3.39
C PHE A 200 -1.81 -17.48 -2.67
N TRP A 201 -2.66 -17.35 -1.65
CA TRP A 201 -2.74 -16.17 -0.77
C TRP A 201 -1.46 -15.78 -0.05
N VAL A 202 -0.48 -16.69 0.04
CA VAL A 202 0.78 -16.43 0.74
C VAL A 202 1.52 -15.19 0.19
N ARG A 203 1.36 -14.88 -1.11
CA ARG A 203 1.96 -13.70 -1.76
C ARG A 203 1.09 -12.44 -1.70
N GLY A 204 -0.23 -12.61 -1.83
CA GLY A 204 -1.15 -11.54 -2.18
C GLY A 204 -1.96 -11.06 -0.98
N GLY A 205 -1.41 -10.11 -0.25
CA GLY A 205 -2.18 -9.26 0.69
C GLY A 205 -1.92 -7.76 0.49
N ASP A 206 -0.83 -7.42 -0.19
CA ASP A 206 -0.38 -6.03 -0.32
C ASP A 206 -0.21 -5.65 -1.81
N GLU A 207 -0.44 -6.56 -2.75
CA GLU A 207 -0.09 -6.33 -4.16
C GLU A 207 -1.13 -5.47 -4.91
N GLU A 208 -2.38 -5.42 -4.44
CA GLU A 208 -3.49 -4.73 -5.13
C GLU A 208 -4.31 -3.77 -4.23
N GLY A 209 -3.82 -3.51 -3.01
CA GLY A 209 -4.54 -2.64 -2.05
C GLY A 209 -5.81 -3.25 -1.46
N GLN A 210 -6.08 -4.55 -1.71
CA GLN A 210 -7.13 -5.29 -1.04
C GLN A 210 -6.60 -5.91 0.27
N PRO A 211 -7.36 -5.83 1.38
CA PRO A 211 -6.96 -6.42 2.65
C PRO A 211 -6.80 -7.94 2.53
N HIS A 212 -5.77 -8.50 3.16
CA HIS A 212 -5.56 -9.95 3.13
C HIS A 212 -6.65 -10.66 3.97
N PRO A 213 -7.11 -11.86 3.59
CA PRO A 213 -8.14 -12.59 4.34
C PRO A 213 -7.86 -12.78 5.83
N SER A 214 -6.58 -12.94 6.18
CA SER A 214 -6.12 -13.05 7.57
C SER A 214 -6.44 -11.83 8.44
N GLU A 215 -6.65 -10.65 7.86
CA GLU A 215 -7.01 -9.44 8.62
C GLU A 215 -8.39 -9.57 9.26
N ALA A 216 -9.36 -10.14 8.53
CA ALA A 216 -10.70 -10.42 9.05
C ALA A 216 -10.72 -11.57 10.07
N MET A 217 -9.67 -12.39 10.09
CA MET A 217 -9.49 -13.50 11.04
C MET A 217 -8.80 -13.05 12.34
N LEU A 218 -8.21 -11.85 12.34
CA LEU A 218 -7.53 -11.32 13.51
C LEU A 218 -8.55 -11.09 14.64
N GLY A 219 -8.26 -11.64 15.82
CA GLY A 219 -9.15 -11.55 16.98
C GLY A 219 -10.24 -12.62 17.07
N ASP A 220 -10.34 -13.57 16.13
CA ASP A 220 -11.17 -14.76 16.29
C ASP A 220 -10.48 -15.74 17.28
N PRO A 221 -11.03 -15.96 18.49
CA PRO A 221 -10.37 -16.78 19.51
C PRO A 221 -10.30 -18.26 19.12
N HIS A 222 -11.25 -18.77 18.33
CA HIS A 222 -11.27 -20.16 17.90
C HIS A 222 -10.19 -20.41 16.85
N TYR A 223 -10.06 -19.52 15.87
CA TYR A 223 -8.99 -19.64 14.88
C TYR A 223 -7.61 -19.38 15.49
N ALA A 224 -7.48 -18.41 16.40
CA ALA A 224 -6.21 -18.17 17.11
C ALA A 224 -5.75 -19.40 17.92
N ALA A 225 -6.68 -20.08 18.61
CA ALA A 225 -6.38 -21.31 19.32
C ALA A 225 -5.94 -22.44 18.38
N PHE A 226 -6.63 -22.61 17.24
CA PHE A 226 -6.24 -23.56 16.21
C PHE A 226 -4.85 -23.24 15.62
N ALA A 227 -4.63 -21.99 15.22
CA ALA A 227 -3.38 -21.53 14.61
C ALA A 227 -2.18 -21.79 15.53
N ARG A 228 -2.32 -21.46 16.82
CA ARG A 228 -1.32 -21.77 17.84
C ARG A 228 -1.03 -23.27 17.90
N ALA A 229 -2.07 -24.09 18.07
CA ALA A 229 -1.93 -25.52 18.21
C ALA A 229 -1.29 -26.16 16.96
N ALA A 230 -1.72 -25.77 15.76
CA ALA A 230 -1.22 -26.29 14.49
C ALA A 230 0.27 -25.97 14.30
N LEU A 231 0.72 -24.75 14.60
CA LEU A 231 2.13 -24.38 14.48
C LEU A 231 3.00 -25.05 15.55
N GLU A 232 2.52 -25.13 16.79
CA GLU A 232 3.23 -25.81 17.88
C GLU A 232 3.39 -27.31 17.57
N GLU A 233 2.31 -27.98 17.13
CA GLU A 233 2.32 -29.38 16.68
C GLU A 233 3.28 -29.57 15.50
N ALA A 234 3.23 -28.68 14.50
CA ALA A 234 4.11 -28.77 13.34
C ALA A 234 5.59 -28.65 13.73
N ALA A 235 5.92 -27.71 14.62
CA ALA A 235 7.28 -27.55 15.12
C ALA A 235 7.74 -28.78 15.92
N GLN A 236 6.89 -29.33 16.80
CA GLN A 236 7.20 -30.54 17.58
C GLN A 236 7.45 -31.75 16.69
N VAL A 237 6.64 -31.96 15.65
CA VAL A 237 6.86 -33.04 14.68
C VAL A 237 8.23 -32.90 14.01
N LEU A 238 8.58 -31.69 13.57
CA LEU A 238 9.88 -31.45 12.94
C LEU A 238 11.05 -31.61 13.93
N GLU A 239 10.90 -31.17 15.18
CA GLU A 239 11.89 -31.39 16.24
C GLU A 239 12.14 -32.88 16.46
N ARG A 240 11.08 -33.68 16.59
CA ARG A 240 11.17 -35.15 16.74
C ARG A 240 11.80 -35.82 15.52
N MET A 241 11.53 -35.31 14.32
CA MET A 241 12.17 -35.78 13.08
C MET A 241 13.67 -35.50 13.10
N HIS A 242 14.07 -34.32 13.59
CA HIS A 242 15.48 -33.94 13.74
C HIS A 242 16.18 -34.68 14.87
N ALA A 243 15.47 -35.05 15.94
CA ALA A 243 15.96 -35.92 17.00
C ALA A 243 16.06 -37.41 16.59
N GLY A 244 15.53 -37.77 15.41
CA GLY A 244 15.53 -39.16 14.93
C GLY A 244 14.44 -40.04 15.57
N GLU A 245 13.49 -39.46 16.30
CA GLU A 245 12.36 -40.19 16.91
C GLU A 245 11.31 -40.62 15.90
N ILE A 246 11.18 -39.86 14.80
CA ILE A 246 10.34 -40.22 13.66
C ILE A 246 11.17 -40.24 12.37
N PRO A 247 10.91 -41.17 11.43
CA PRO A 247 11.67 -41.25 10.19
C PRO A 247 11.59 -39.95 9.38
N TYR A 248 12.72 -39.54 8.81
CA TYR A 248 12.75 -38.43 7.87
C TYR A 248 11.95 -38.76 6.60
N LYS A 249 11.02 -37.87 6.25
CA LYS A 249 10.30 -37.88 4.98
C LYS A 249 10.47 -36.50 4.34
N ALA A 250 11.01 -36.46 3.13
CA ALA A 250 11.04 -35.24 2.35
C ALA A 250 9.61 -34.82 1.99
N ASP A 251 9.33 -33.51 2.08
CA ASP A 251 7.99 -32.96 1.86
C ASP A 251 6.91 -33.67 2.71
N PHE A 252 7.21 -33.82 4.01
CA PHE A 252 6.30 -34.33 5.04
C PHE A 252 5.01 -33.52 5.11
N TYR A 253 5.12 -32.18 5.13
CA TYR A 253 3.99 -31.27 4.92
C TYR A 253 3.92 -30.91 3.45
N ASP A 254 2.80 -31.21 2.81
CA ASP A 254 2.57 -30.93 1.40
C ASP A 254 2.15 -29.47 1.16
N SER A 255 1.63 -29.17 -0.03
CA SER A 255 1.14 -27.82 -0.36
C SER A 255 -0.11 -27.41 0.41
N ASP A 256 -1.01 -28.34 0.72
CA ASP A 256 -2.24 -28.04 1.45
C ASP A 256 -1.95 -27.80 2.94
N ASP A 257 -1.13 -28.66 3.56
CA ASP A 257 -0.65 -28.43 4.92
C ASP A 257 0.14 -27.12 5.03
N GLY A 258 1.04 -26.88 4.07
CA GLY A 258 1.82 -25.65 4.00
C GLY A 258 0.94 -24.41 3.88
N HIS A 259 -0.20 -24.50 3.20
CA HIS A 259 -1.17 -23.42 3.11
C HIS A 259 -1.84 -23.13 4.46
N VAL A 260 -2.34 -24.14 5.15
CA VAL A 260 -2.96 -24.00 6.48
C VAL A 260 -1.99 -23.37 7.48
N LEU A 261 -0.76 -23.91 7.54
CA LEU A 261 0.27 -23.41 8.45
C LEU A 261 0.72 -21.99 8.09
N ALA A 262 0.74 -21.62 6.82
CA ALA A 262 1.05 -20.26 6.40
C ALA A 262 -0.04 -19.26 6.83
N LEU A 263 -1.31 -19.62 6.72
CA LEU A 263 -2.41 -18.78 7.19
C LEU A 263 -2.36 -18.62 8.72
N ALA A 264 -2.17 -19.71 9.45
CA ALA A 264 -1.95 -19.70 10.90
C ALA A 264 -0.77 -18.81 11.31
N ALA A 265 0.38 -18.95 10.63
CA ALA A 265 1.57 -18.14 10.86
C ALA A 265 1.30 -16.66 10.57
N ARG A 266 0.57 -16.34 9.50
CA ARG A 266 0.23 -14.97 9.14
C ARG A 266 -0.68 -14.31 10.17
N VAL A 267 -1.70 -15.02 10.67
CA VAL A 267 -2.56 -14.50 11.76
C VAL A 267 -1.72 -14.20 13.01
N GLY A 268 -0.84 -15.12 13.40
CA GLY A 268 0.07 -14.91 14.54
C GLY A 268 1.04 -13.74 14.33
N ALA A 269 1.60 -13.59 13.13
CA ALA A 269 2.50 -12.49 12.79
C ALA A 269 1.79 -11.13 12.70
N LEU A 270 0.54 -11.12 12.27
CA LEU A 270 -0.29 -9.92 12.16
C LEU A 270 -0.65 -9.40 13.55
N GLY A 271 -1.10 -10.29 14.44
CA GLY A 271 -1.39 -9.97 15.85
C GLY A 271 -0.16 -9.77 16.73
N ASP A 272 1.04 -9.98 16.19
CA ASP A 272 2.30 -10.02 16.95
C ASP A 272 2.21 -10.93 18.18
N GLU A 273 1.66 -12.12 18.00
CA GLU A 273 1.28 -13.01 19.09
C GLU A 273 2.49 -13.64 19.80
N PRO A 274 2.53 -13.70 21.15
CA PRO A 274 3.64 -14.31 21.89
C PRO A 274 3.95 -15.76 21.49
N TRP A 275 2.91 -16.55 21.21
CA TRP A 275 3.07 -17.94 20.77
C TRP A 275 3.69 -18.05 19.37
N TYR A 276 3.42 -17.08 18.48
CA TYR A 276 4.03 -17.05 17.16
C TYR A 276 5.53 -16.75 17.27
N ARG A 277 5.89 -15.78 18.10
CA ARG A 277 7.29 -15.42 18.38
C ARG A 277 8.09 -16.63 18.89
N ALA A 278 7.49 -17.41 19.79
CA ALA A 278 8.11 -18.60 20.36
C ALA A 278 8.28 -19.74 19.33
N VAL A 279 7.37 -19.89 18.37
CA VAL A 279 7.39 -21.04 17.43
C VAL A 279 8.15 -20.77 16.14
N ILE A 280 8.13 -19.54 15.59
CA ILE A 280 8.69 -19.28 14.25
C ILE A 280 10.21 -19.52 14.18
N GLY A 281 10.92 -19.19 15.26
CA GLY A 281 12.37 -19.36 15.37
C GLY A 281 12.84 -20.80 15.26
N ARG A 282 12.00 -21.77 15.63
CA ARG A 282 12.26 -23.21 15.48
C ARG A 282 11.63 -23.79 14.21
N LEU A 283 10.40 -23.39 13.89
CA LEU A 283 9.62 -23.98 12.79
C LEU A 283 10.29 -23.77 11.42
N LEU A 284 10.65 -22.52 11.09
CA LEU A 284 11.20 -22.20 9.77
C LEU A 284 12.57 -22.84 9.53
N PRO A 285 13.56 -22.76 10.45
CA PRO A 285 14.84 -23.45 10.26
C PRO A 285 14.71 -24.97 10.15
N LEU A 286 13.83 -25.61 10.94
CA LEU A 286 13.64 -27.07 10.88
C LEU A 286 12.94 -27.50 9.59
N ALA A 287 12.00 -26.70 9.07
CA ALA A 287 11.27 -27.01 7.84
C ALA A 287 12.15 -26.96 6.58
N CYS A 288 13.20 -26.13 6.58
CA CYS A 288 14.00 -25.84 5.38
C CYS A 288 15.20 -26.76 5.16
N VAL A 289 15.54 -27.63 6.10
CA VAL A 289 16.73 -28.47 6.02
C VAL A 289 16.46 -29.86 6.59
N ALA A 290 16.88 -30.89 5.85
CA ALA A 290 16.84 -32.28 6.34
C ALA A 290 17.72 -32.46 7.60
N PRO A 291 17.38 -33.40 8.50
CA PRO A 291 18.22 -33.72 9.65
C PRO A 291 19.47 -34.55 9.29
N THR A 292 19.54 -35.05 8.06
CA THR A 292 20.65 -35.87 7.54
C THR A 292 21.62 -35.03 6.71
N ALA A 293 22.54 -35.63 5.94
CA ALA A 293 23.36 -34.91 4.96
C ALA A 293 22.59 -34.50 3.67
N ALA A 294 21.32 -34.88 3.54
CA ALA A 294 20.55 -34.70 2.31
C ALA A 294 20.32 -33.22 1.96
N ARG A 295 20.38 -32.92 0.66
CA ARG A 295 20.02 -31.59 0.10
C ARG A 295 18.52 -31.48 -0.18
N SER A 296 17.71 -31.90 0.78
CA SER A 296 16.25 -31.82 0.76
C SER A 296 15.74 -31.16 2.04
N ALA A 297 14.43 -31.00 2.16
CA ALA A 297 13.78 -30.32 3.26
C ALA A 297 12.57 -31.13 3.77
N PRO A 298 12.29 -31.12 5.08
CA PRO A 298 11.05 -31.69 5.62
C PRO A 298 9.79 -31.10 5.00
N SER A 299 9.81 -29.82 4.56
CA SER A 299 8.74 -29.29 3.69
C SER A 299 9.20 -28.09 2.89
N GLN A 300 9.29 -28.25 1.57
CA GLN A 300 9.54 -27.15 0.64
C GLN A 300 8.38 -26.16 0.63
N SER A 301 7.14 -26.65 0.58
CA SER A 301 5.92 -25.84 0.56
C SER A 301 5.82 -24.93 1.78
N LEU A 302 5.97 -25.49 2.99
CA LEU A 302 5.93 -24.71 4.23
C LEU A 302 7.07 -23.70 4.30
N THR A 303 8.30 -24.11 3.92
CA THR A 303 9.46 -23.21 3.91
C THR A 303 9.24 -21.99 3.01
N ILE A 304 8.78 -22.24 1.78
CA ILE A 304 8.47 -21.17 0.82
C ILE A 304 7.37 -20.28 1.39
N ALA A 305 6.35 -20.90 1.99
CA ALA A 305 5.20 -20.16 2.47
C ALA A 305 5.56 -19.25 3.66
N LEU A 306 6.31 -19.74 4.65
CA LEU A 306 6.80 -18.95 5.78
C LEU A 306 7.76 -17.82 5.35
N GLY A 307 8.54 -18.02 4.28
CA GLY A 307 9.36 -16.96 3.68
C GLY A 307 8.50 -15.80 3.16
N TYR A 308 7.41 -16.11 2.43
CA TYR A 308 6.46 -15.11 1.97
C TYR A 308 5.66 -14.46 3.11
N VAL A 309 5.23 -15.23 4.11
CA VAL A 309 4.55 -14.68 5.31
C VAL A 309 5.46 -13.71 6.04
N THR A 310 6.75 -14.06 6.22
CA THR A 310 7.74 -13.19 6.86
C THR A 310 7.99 -11.93 6.04
N GLU A 311 7.97 -11.99 4.71
CA GLU A 311 8.04 -10.81 3.87
C GLU A 311 6.79 -9.93 3.98
N ALA A 312 5.59 -10.52 3.92
CA ALA A 312 4.34 -9.78 3.87
C ALA A 312 4.01 -9.14 5.23
N VAL A 313 4.17 -9.88 6.32
CA VAL A 313 3.82 -9.46 7.68
C VAL A 313 5.04 -9.66 8.58
N PRO A 314 6.13 -8.88 8.38
CA PRO A 314 7.38 -9.12 9.07
C PRO A 314 7.26 -8.86 10.57
N THR A 315 7.82 -9.77 11.35
CA THR A 315 8.11 -9.59 12.78
C THR A 315 9.61 -9.71 12.99
N PRO A 316 10.16 -9.17 14.09
CA PRO A 316 11.56 -9.37 14.46
C PRO A 316 11.96 -10.84 14.48
N GLU A 317 11.14 -11.69 15.11
CA GLU A 317 11.37 -13.12 15.22
C GLU A 317 11.27 -13.83 13.87
N GLY A 318 10.31 -13.45 13.02
CA GLY A 318 10.22 -13.98 11.66
C GLY A 318 11.45 -13.64 10.81
N VAL A 319 11.91 -12.39 10.84
CA VAL A 319 13.12 -11.96 10.10
C VAL A 319 14.37 -12.67 10.64
N ALA A 320 14.48 -12.82 11.96
CA ALA A 320 15.57 -13.58 12.58
C ALA A 320 15.53 -15.08 12.20
N ALA A 321 14.34 -15.69 12.19
CA ALA A 321 14.14 -17.07 11.74
C ALA A 321 14.52 -17.24 10.27
N LEU A 322 14.15 -16.28 9.41
CA LEU A 322 14.50 -16.28 7.99
C LEU A 322 16.01 -16.18 7.77
N ARG A 323 16.72 -15.35 8.53
CA ARG A 323 18.20 -15.30 8.51
C ARG A 323 18.81 -16.62 8.95
N THR A 324 18.26 -17.23 10.00
CA THR A 324 18.73 -18.51 10.53
C THR A 324 18.54 -19.63 9.51
N ALA A 325 17.36 -19.70 8.89
CA ALA A 325 17.06 -20.63 7.81
C ALA A 325 17.98 -20.44 6.60
N LEU A 326 18.28 -19.19 6.21
CA LEU A 326 19.23 -18.91 5.12
C LEU A 326 20.66 -19.39 5.40
N LYS A 327 21.08 -19.44 6.67
CA LYS A 327 22.37 -20.01 7.06
C LYS A 327 22.38 -21.54 7.06
N ALA A 328 21.21 -22.16 7.28
CA ALA A 328 21.08 -23.62 7.45
C ALA A 328 20.65 -24.36 6.18
N VAL A 329 19.90 -23.71 5.28
CA VAL A 329 19.30 -24.31 4.09
C VAL A 329 20.39 -24.84 3.14
N ARG A 330 20.20 -26.07 2.65
CA ARG A 330 21.11 -26.72 1.68
C ARG A 330 20.48 -26.94 0.31
N HIS A 331 19.17 -26.75 0.19
CA HIS A 331 18.46 -26.87 -1.08
C HIS A 331 18.53 -25.53 -1.83
N ALA A 332 19.28 -25.49 -2.93
CA ALA A 332 19.57 -24.26 -3.69
C ALA A 332 18.31 -23.50 -4.17
N GLY A 333 17.25 -24.23 -4.53
CA GLY A 333 15.98 -23.62 -4.93
C GLY A 333 15.25 -22.93 -3.76
N LEU A 334 15.40 -23.45 -2.53
CA LEU A 334 14.82 -22.84 -1.34
C LEU A 334 15.67 -21.65 -0.89
N GLU A 335 16.99 -21.80 -0.89
CA GLU A 335 17.94 -20.71 -0.61
C GLU A 335 17.65 -19.48 -1.47
N LYS A 336 17.53 -19.69 -2.79
CA LYS A 336 17.20 -18.61 -3.74
C LYS A 336 15.85 -17.94 -3.45
N LYS A 337 14.83 -18.70 -3.04
CA LYS A 337 13.50 -18.16 -2.71
C LYS A 337 13.54 -17.36 -1.41
N LEU A 338 14.06 -17.94 -0.32
CA LEU A 338 14.21 -17.26 0.97
C LEU A 338 15.07 -15.99 0.86
N ALA A 339 16.15 -16.02 0.08
CA ALA A 339 17.04 -14.88 -0.10
C ALA A 339 16.34 -13.69 -0.79
N ARG A 340 15.36 -13.98 -1.66
CA ARG A 340 14.52 -12.96 -2.31
C ARG A 340 13.57 -12.29 -1.31
N ASN A 341 13.11 -13.01 -0.29
CA ASN A 341 12.19 -12.50 0.71
C ASN A 341 12.87 -11.62 1.78
N LEU A 342 14.15 -11.86 2.10
CA LEU A 342 14.82 -11.21 3.24
C LEU A 342 14.87 -9.67 3.15
N LYS A 343 15.38 -9.12 2.03
CA LYS A 343 15.51 -7.65 1.90
C LYS A 343 14.15 -6.94 1.92
N PRO A 344 13.11 -7.41 1.19
CA PRO A 344 11.76 -6.89 1.34
C PRO A 344 11.22 -7.00 2.77
N ALA A 345 11.42 -8.13 3.46
CA ALA A 345 10.98 -8.32 4.84
C ALA A 345 11.63 -7.30 5.79
N GLU A 346 12.94 -7.07 5.68
CA GLU A 346 13.66 -6.05 6.47
C GLU A 346 13.12 -4.64 6.22
N ARG A 347 12.86 -4.29 4.95
CA ARG A 347 12.30 -2.98 4.60
C ARG A 347 10.89 -2.81 5.14
N ARG A 348 10.03 -3.82 5.00
CA ARG A 348 8.67 -3.80 5.55
C ARG A 348 8.67 -3.81 7.08
N LEU A 349 9.62 -4.49 7.73
CA LEU A 349 9.77 -4.46 9.19
C LEU A 349 10.02 -3.04 9.68
N ALA A 350 10.88 -2.29 8.98
CA ALA A 350 11.10 -0.88 9.31
C ALA A 350 9.80 -0.05 9.24
N THR A 351 8.83 -0.43 8.41
CA THR A 351 7.51 0.23 8.35
C THR A 351 6.53 -0.23 9.43
N ARG A 352 6.93 -1.14 10.33
CA ARG A 352 6.18 -1.58 11.53
C ARG A 352 6.92 -1.19 12.82
N PRO A 353 7.01 0.12 13.12
CA PRO A 353 7.89 0.58 14.19
C PRO A 353 7.49 0.05 15.59
N GLU A 354 6.25 -0.45 15.76
CA GLU A 354 5.69 -0.97 17.01
C GLU A 354 6.35 -2.27 17.48
N VAL A 355 6.87 -3.05 16.52
CA VAL A 355 7.51 -4.34 16.78
C VAL A 355 8.99 -4.32 16.45
N ALA A 356 9.41 -3.48 15.49
CA ALA A 356 10.72 -3.56 14.87
C ALA A 356 11.91 -3.37 15.84
N LEU A 357 11.72 -2.64 16.95
CA LEU A 357 12.77 -2.41 17.95
C LEU A 357 13.21 -3.67 18.71
N ARG A 358 12.45 -4.79 18.66
CA ARG A 358 12.88 -6.06 19.29
C ARG A 358 13.92 -6.83 18.46
N LEU A 359 14.18 -6.42 17.21
CA LEU A 359 15.14 -7.11 16.36
C LEU A 359 16.57 -6.89 16.88
N ALA A 360 17.21 -7.96 17.35
CA ALA A 360 18.57 -7.97 17.87
C ALA A 360 19.55 -8.74 16.96
N GLY A 361 20.84 -8.67 17.27
CA GLY A 361 21.89 -9.46 16.60
C GLY A 361 22.22 -9.01 15.17
N LEU A 362 21.87 -7.77 14.81
CA LEU A 362 22.28 -7.15 13.55
C LEU A 362 23.69 -6.55 13.67
N GLU A 363 24.44 -6.57 12.57
CA GLU A 363 25.69 -5.81 12.48
C GLU A 363 25.43 -4.30 12.63
N PRO A 364 26.34 -3.51 13.24
CA PRO A 364 26.08 -2.10 13.57
C PRO A 364 25.58 -1.24 12.40
N LYS A 365 26.13 -1.46 11.19
CA LYS A 365 25.69 -0.76 9.97
C LYS A 365 24.26 -1.11 9.58
N GLN A 366 23.88 -2.39 9.70
CA GLN A 366 22.53 -2.87 9.40
C GLN A 366 21.53 -2.38 10.46
N GLN A 367 21.92 -2.41 11.72
CA GLN A 367 21.12 -1.87 12.82
C GLN A 367 20.85 -0.38 12.62
N ARG A 368 21.88 0.43 12.30
CA ARG A 368 21.71 1.85 12.00
C ARG A 368 20.77 2.10 10.82
N ALA A 369 20.88 1.33 9.74
CA ALA A 369 20.01 1.47 8.57
C ALA A 369 18.55 1.08 8.87
N MET A 370 18.34 0.01 9.64
CA MET A 370 17.02 -0.42 10.11
C MET A 370 16.38 0.65 11.00
N LEU A 371 17.13 1.16 11.99
CA LEU A 371 16.66 2.22 12.89
C LEU A 371 16.33 3.52 12.14
N ALA A 372 17.16 3.90 11.16
CA ALA A 372 16.89 5.04 10.30
C ALA A 372 15.57 4.86 9.53
N ALA A 373 15.36 3.71 8.88
CA ALA A 373 14.14 3.42 8.15
C ALA A 373 12.91 3.35 9.07
N LEU A 374 13.07 2.81 10.28
CA LEU A 374 12.04 2.74 11.32
C LEU A 374 11.60 4.13 11.76
N LEU A 375 12.55 4.98 12.12
CA LEU A 375 12.28 6.35 12.56
C LEU A 375 11.76 7.22 11.41
N GLU A 376 12.16 6.98 10.16
CA GLU A 376 11.54 7.62 8.99
C GLU A 376 10.06 7.24 8.86
N ALA A 377 9.69 5.97 9.10
CA ALA A 377 8.28 5.56 9.10
C ALA A 377 7.47 6.26 10.21
N CYS A 378 8.10 6.53 11.37
CA CYS A 378 7.49 7.26 12.49
C CYS A 378 7.08 8.70 12.18
N PHE A 379 7.59 9.30 11.09
CA PHE A 379 7.11 10.62 10.66
C PHE A 379 5.67 10.56 10.16
N SER A 380 5.26 9.47 9.51
CA SER A 380 3.89 9.28 9.01
C SER A 380 2.97 8.57 10.01
N ARG A 381 3.52 7.60 10.76
CA ARG A 381 2.80 6.81 11.76
C ARG A 381 3.51 6.92 13.11
N PRO A 382 3.19 7.93 13.94
CA PRO A 382 3.90 8.14 15.19
C PRO A 382 3.72 6.95 16.12
N ILE A 383 4.79 6.60 16.83
CA ILE A 383 4.76 5.62 17.90
C ILE A 383 5.12 6.30 19.20
N SER A 384 4.31 5.99 20.21
CA SER A 384 4.54 6.39 21.58
C SER A 384 5.19 5.23 22.32
N LEU A 385 6.42 5.45 22.80
CA LEU A 385 7.09 4.54 23.72
C LEU A 385 7.06 5.15 25.12
N PRO A 386 6.73 4.39 26.17
CA PRO A 386 6.93 4.86 27.53
C PRO A 386 8.39 5.29 27.74
N TYR A 387 8.60 6.34 28.53
CA TYR A 387 9.93 6.97 28.69
C TYR A 387 11.03 5.97 29.10
N HIS A 388 10.73 5.03 30.00
CA HIS A 388 11.71 4.01 30.41
C HIS A 388 12.12 3.11 29.24
N GLU A 389 11.15 2.65 28.44
CA GLU A 389 11.36 1.76 27.31
C GLU A 389 12.09 2.49 26.17
N TRP A 390 11.74 3.77 25.95
CA TRP A 390 12.46 4.64 25.01
C TRP A 390 13.93 4.78 25.43
N ARG A 391 14.23 5.06 26.71
CA ARG A 391 15.61 5.15 27.21
C ARG A 391 16.35 3.82 27.04
N GLU A 392 15.76 2.72 27.47
CA GLU A 392 16.38 1.39 27.40
C GLU A 392 16.71 1.00 25.97
N ARG A 393 15.75 1.10 25.05
CA ARG A 393 15.91 0.60 23.66
C ARG A 393 16.79 1.50 22.81
N LEU A 394 16.72 2.81 23.03
CA LEU A 394 17.38 3.80 22.19
C LEU A 394 18.72 4.27 22.75
N LEU A 395 18.91 4.33 24.07
CA LEU A 395 20.22 4.62 24.67
C LEU A 395 21.01 3.37 25.05
N GLY A 396 20.34 2.23 25.28
CA GLY A 396 21.00 0.98 25.71
C GLY A 396 21.85 0.29 24.63
N SER A 397 21.83 0.77 23.38
CA SER A 397 22.68 0.25 22.31
C SER A 397 23.43 1.36 21.55
N GLY A 398 24.71 1.13 21.24
CA GLY A 398 25.59 2.17 20.66
C GLY A 398 25.12 2.72 19.30
N ALA A 399 24.49 1.90 18.46
CA ALA A 399 23.98 2.37 17.16
C ALA A 399 22.68 3.20 17.27
N ALA A 400 21.87 2.97 18.31
CA ALA A 400 20.62 3.68 18.54
C ALA A 400 20.82 5.01 19.31
N ALA A 401 21.83 5.07 20.18
CA ALA A 401 22.05 6.23 21.06
C ALA A 401 22.29 7.53 20.28
N ASP A 402 22.93 7.46 19.11
CA ASP A 402 23.11 8.60 18.22
C ASP A 402 21.78 9.18 17.71
N PHE A 403 20.78 8.33 17.41
CA PHE A 403 19.45 8.80 17.05
C PHE A 403 18.76 9.46 18.25
N ALA A 404 18.86 8.86 19.44
CA ALA A 404 18.28 9.43 20.65
C ALA A 404 18.84 10.82 20.98
N ARG A 405 20.16 11.02 20.80
CA ARG A 405 20.86 12.27 21.12
C ARG A 405 20.72 13.37 20.06
N THR A 406 20.65 13.02 18.78
CA THR A 406 20.67 13.99 17.68
C THR A 406 19.29 14.37 17.14
N LEU A 407 18.24 13.66 17.54
CA LEU A 407 16.86 13.95 17.17
C LEU A 407 16.11 14.66 18.30
N VAL A 408 15.11 15.44 17.90
CA VAL A 408 14.13 16.07 18.78
C VAL A 408 13.00 15.07 19.05
N TRP A 409 12.61 14.96 20.31
CA TRP A 409 11.54 14.08 20.78
C TRP A 409 10.44 14.93 21.40
N ARG A 410 9.26 14.36 21.58
CA ARG A 410 8.13 15.04 22.22
C ARG A 410 7.49 14.15 23.28
N ALA A 411 7.25 14.74 24.44
CA ALA A 411 6.36 14.24 25.50
C ALA A 411 5.23 15.27 25.69
N ALA A 412 5.13 15.93 26.84
CA ALA A 412 4.30 17.13 27.01
C ALA A 412 4.85 18.35 26.27
N GLY A 413 6.17 18.44 26.13
CA GLY A 413 6.89 19.41 25.31
C GLY A 413 7.96 18.72 24.46
N SER A 414 8.61 19.47 23.58
CA SER A 414 9.73 18.96 22.80
C SER A 414 11.04 19.01 23.60
N PHE A 415 11.91 18.02 23.38
CA PHE A 415 13.21 17.93 24.04
C PHE A 415 14.26 17.25 23.15
N MET A 416 15.53 17.48 23.47
CA MET A 416 16.68 16.68 23.03
C MET A 416 17.44 16.19 24.25
N LEU A 417 18.39 15.28 24.08
CA LEU A 417 19.34 14.96 25.13
C LEU A 417 20.56 15.89 25.08
N ASP A 418 21.09 16.25 26.25
CA ASP A 418 22.38 16.91 26.38
C ASP A 418 23.55 15.91 26.39
N GLU A 419 24.77 16.40 26.67
CA GLU A 419 25.96 15.54 26.79
C GLU A 419 25.92 14.52 27.94
N ASN A 420 25.00 14.66 28.90
CA ASN A 420 24.82 13.76 30.04
C ASN A 420 23.55 12.89 29.92
N ASP A 421 23.02 12.76 28.69
CA ASP A 421 21.77 12.04 28.39
C ASP A 421 20.55 12.53 29.21
N GLN A 422 20.54 13.83 29.54
CA GLN A 422 19.44 14.51 30.23
C GLN A 422 18.54 15.27 29.23
N PRO A 423 17.20 15.20 29.38
CA PRO A 423 16.27 15.96 28.55
C PRO A 423 16.41 17.46 28.76
N VAL A 424 16.54 18.20 27.66
CA VAL A 424 16.64 19.66 27.62
C VAL A 424 15.77 20.24 26.52
N ASP A 425 15.26 21.44 26.71
CA ASP A 425 14.50 22.19 25.70
C ASP A 425 15.42 22.78 24.59
N ALA A 426 14.83 23.57 23.68
CA ALA A 426 15.56 24.20 22.59
C ALA A 426 16.62 25.22 23.10
N GLN A 427 16.40 25.83 24.26
CA GLN A 427 17.28 26.79 24.91
C GLN A 427 18.42 26.10 25.67
N GLY A 428 18.26 24.82 26.03
CA GLY A 428 19.20 24.03 26.82
C GLY A 428 18.85 23.95 28.29
N THR A 429 17.65 24.38 28.65
CA THR A 429 17.13 24.26 30.01
C THR A 429 16.71 22.82 30.26
N PRO A 430 17.09 22.20 31.39
CA PRO A 430 16.60 20.88 31.77
C PRO A 430 15.07 20.82 31.81
N VAL A 431 14.51 19.76 31.25
CA VAL A 431 13.06 19.50 31.25
C VAL A 431 12.79 18.19 31.98
N ALA A 432 11.88 18.23 32.97
CA ALA A 432 11.43 17.02 33.63
C ALA A 432 10.41 16.28 32.75
N ILE A 433 10.67 15.00 32.46
CA ILE A 433 9.68 14.11 31.84
C ILE A 433 8.85 13.48 32.96
N ALA A 434 7.55 13.76 32.97
CA ALA A 434 6.66 13.32 34.04
C ALA A 434 6.43 11.81 33.99
N GLY A 435 6.83 11.10 35.05
CA GLY A 435 6.62 9.66 35.19
C GLY A 435 7.12 8.87 33.98
N ASP A 436 6.26 8.00 33.46
CA ASP A 436 6.53 7.17 32.29
C ASP A 436 5.77 7.67 31.05
N ALA A 437 5.84 8.99 30.81
CA ALA A 437 5.14 9.63 29.70
C ALA A 437 5.53 9.03 28.34
N GLY A 438 4.55 8.97 27.44
CA GLY A 438 4.73 8.52 26.07
C GLY A 438 5.63 9.47 25.27
N ILE A 439 6.71 8.94 24.72
CA ILE A 439 7.68 9.65 23.89
C ILE A 439 7.41 9.34 22.42
N VAL A 440 7.23 10.38 21.63
CA VAL A 440 7.07 10.30 20.18
C VAL A 440 8.18 11.08 19.47
N LEU A 441 8.48 10.70 18.23
CA LEU A 441 9.38 11.48 17.38
C LEU A 441 8.72 12.83 17.04
N TRP A 442 9.43 13.93 17.29
CA TRP A 442 8.95 15.28 16.96
C TRP A 442 8.86 15.46 15.43
N HIS A 443 7.83 16.18 14.97
CA HIS A 443 7.61 16.44 13.54
C HIS A 443 7.30 17.94 13.32
N PRO A 444 7.93 18.60 12.32
CA PRO A 444 7.79 20.06 12.11
C PRO A 444 6.36 20.53 11.80
N VAL A 445 5.54 19.71 11.15
CA VAL A 445 4.11 20.01 10.88
C VAL A 445 3.27 20.22 12.16
N GLU A 446 3.71 19.71 13.30
CA GLU A 446 2.98 19.82 14.58
C GLU A 446 3.55 20.88 15.52
N ALA A 447 4.65 21.53 15.12
CA ALA A 447 5.26 22.63 15.84
C ALA A 447 4.79 23.96 15.23
N ASP A 448 4.92 25.05 15.96
CA ASP A 448 4.77 26.40 15.40
C ASP A 448 6.11 26.94 14.87
N GLU A 449 6.09 28.11 14.24
CA GLU A 449 7.32 28.69 13.68
C GLU A 449 8.38 29.04 14.75
N PRO A 450 8.01 29.65 15.90
CA PRO A 450 8.94 29.87 17.00
C PRO A 450 9.66 28.59 17.46
N GLU A 451 8.93 27.50 17.70
CA GLU A 451 9.50 26.23 18.13
C GLU A 451 10.43 25.64 17.06
N ARG A 452 9.99 25.59 15.78
CA ARG A 452 10.84 25.14 14.67
C ARG A 452 12.12 25.95 14.56
N SER A 453 12.03 27.27 14.70
CA SER A 453 13.17 28.18 14.63
C SER A 453 14.14 27.93 15.78
N ALA A 454 13.64 27.77 17.01
CA ALA A 454 14.44 27.51 18.19
C ALA A 454 15.25 26.20 18.08
N TRP A 455 14.62 25.11 17.62
CA TRP A 455 15.33 23.84 17.41
C TRP A 455 16.40 23.92 16.32
N ARG A 456 16.09 24.57 15.18
CA ARG A 456 17.09 24.80 14.12
C ARG A 456 18.27 25.61 14.63
N ALA A 457 18.01 26.69 15.36
CA ALA A 457 19.03 27.54 15.96
C ALA A 457 19.91 26.76 16.96
N ARG A 458 19.31 25.88 17.78
CA ARG A 458 20.07 25.00 18.68
C ARG A 458 21.00 24.06 17.91
N LEU A 459 20.48 23.36 16.90
CA LEU A 459 21.26 22.42 16.10
C LEU A 459 22.45 23.10 15.41
N LEU A 460 22.24 24.30 14.86
CA LEU A 460 23.30 25.11 14.26
C LEU A 460 24.33 25.57 15.30
N ARG A 461 23.90 26.12 16.44
CA ARG A 461 24.80 26.55 17.53
C ARG A 461 25.67 25.41 18.06
N ARG A 462 25.11 24.21 18.17
CA ARG A 462 25.80 23.01 18.66
C ARG A 462 26.55 22.25 17.56
N GLN A 463 26.45 22.69 16.30
CA GLN A 463 27.00 22.00 15.13
C GLN A 463 26.58 20.52 15.05
N LEU A 464 25.36 20.22 15.48
CA LEU A 464 24.85 18.86 15.53
C LEU A 464 24.30 18.44 14.17
N ARG A 465 24.88 17.38 13.60
CA ARG A 465 24.31 16.70 12.45
C ARG A 465 23.24 15.72 12.91
N GLN A 466 21.99 15.98 12.54
CA GLN A 466 20.91 15.04 12.84
C GLN A 466 21.11 13.72 12.11
N ALA A 467 20.84 12.61 12.79
CA ALA A 467 20.91 11.27 12.20
C ALA A 467 19.88 11.07 11.08
N LEU A 468 18.79 11.84 11.09
CA LEU A 468 17.74 11.92 10.06
C LEU A 468 17.40 13.37 9.79
N ARG A 469 16.86 13.67 8.61
CA ARG A 469 16.39 15.03 8.31
C ARG A 469 15.08 15.28 9.05
N GLN A 470 15.14 16.04 10.15
CA GLN A 470 14.01 16.29 11.04
C GLN A 470 13.69 17.79 11.21
N ALA A 471 14.55 18.59 11.84
CA ALA A 471 14.28 20.01 12.12
C ALA A 471 14.25 20.88 10.85
N PHE A 472 14.97 20.44 9.81
CA PHE A 472 15.00 21.08 8.49
C PHE A 472 14.21 20.26 7.45
N ARG A 473 13.31 19.38 7.90
CA ARG A 473 12.46 18.56 7.03
C ARG A 473 11.37 19.43 6.40
N GLU A 474 11.17 19.27 5.08
CA GLU A 474 10.04 19.89 4.40
C GLU A 474 8.72 19.39 4.99
N HIS A 475 7.76 20.30 5.20
CA HIS A 475 6.45 19.99 5.76
C HIS A 475 5.34 20.74 5.04
N TYR A 476 4.15 20.13 4.97
CA TYR A 476 3.02 20.62 4.18
C TYR A 476 1.75 20.56 5.02
N ALA A 477 0.92 21.58 4.89
CA ALA A 477 -0.41 21.63 5.51
C ALA A 477 -1.48 21.49 4.41
N ALA A 478 -2.59 20.85 4.77
CA ALA A 478 -3.73 20.71 3.86
C ALA A 478 -4.40 22.07 3.64
N ALA A 479 -4.81 22.33 2.39
CA ALA A 479 -5.69 23.45 2.11
C ALA A 479 -7.10 23.15 2.67
N PRO A 480 -7.81 24.16 3.20
CA PRO A 480 -9.09 23.95 3.88
C PRO A 480 -10.22 23.42 2.98
N ASP A 481 -10.20 23.72 1.68
CA ASP A 481 -11.36 23.50 0.79
C ASP A 481 -11.09 22.55 -0.40
N GLY A 482 -9.96 21.84 -0.42
CA GLY A 482 -9.61 20.94 -1.52
C GLY A 482 -10.10 19.50 -1.31
N GLU A 483 -10.67 18.87 -2.34
CA GLU A 483 -10.95 17.42 -2.36
C GLU A 483 -9.70 16.56 -2.67
N ARG A 484 -8.70 17.18 -3.30
CA ARG A 484 -7.39 16.59 -3.61
C ARG A 484 -6.29 17.63 -3.40
N SER A 485 -5.06 17.18 -3.20
CA SER A 485 -3.91 18.09 -3.14
C SER A 485 -3.39 18.40 -4.54
N ALA A 486 -3.61 19.63 -5.01
CA ALA A 486 -3.08 20.10 -6.30
C ALA A 486 -1.65 20.67 -6.20
N ALA A 487 -1.00 20.56 -5.03
CA ALA A 487 0.29 21.19 -4.75
C ALA A 487 1.42 20.77 -5.71
N PHE A 488 1.27 19.65 -6.40
CA PHE A 488 2.28 19.08 -7.29
C PHE A 488 1.78 18.88 -8.72
N CYS A 489 0.67 19.53 -9.10
CA CYS A 489 0.19 19.50 -10.48
C CYS A 489 1.07 20.36 -11.40
N GLY A 490 1.05 20.05 -12.70
CA GLY A 490 1.57 20.94 -13.74
C GLY A 490 3.09 20.84 -13.97
N TYR A 491 3.71 19.72 -13.64
CA TYR A 491 5.09 19.39 -14.04
C TYR A 491 5.10 18.25 -15.07
N GLU A 492 5.98 18.37 -16.06
CA GLU A 492 6.31 17.32 -17.02
C GLU A 492 7.47 16.49 -16.47
N LEU A 493 7.26 15.19 -16.27
CA LEU A 493 8.16 14.28 -15.57
C LEU A 493 8.77 13.24 -16.50
N ASP A 494 10.07 12.95 -16.35
CA ASP A 494 10.71 11.77 -16.94
C ASP A 494 10.16 10.49 -16.29
N GLY A 495 9.36 9.72 -17.02
CA GLY A 495 8.70 8.52 -16.52
C GLY A 495 9.68 7.41 -16.11
N ARG A 496 10.84 7.30 -16.78
CA ARG A 496 11.85 6.29 -16.44
C ARG A 496 12.54 6.62 -15.12
N ARG A 497 12.91 7.89 -14.90
CA ARG A 497 13.46 8.36 -13.62
C ARG A 497 12.42 8.22 -12.50
N LEU A 498 11.17 8.59 -12.79
CA LEU A 498 10.05 8.50 -11.85
C LEU A 498 9.85 7.07 -11.34
N ILE A 499 9.69 6.10 -12.24
CA ILE A 499 9.49 4.68 -11.87
C ILE A 499 10.69 4.14 -11.09
N GLY A 500 11.91 4.48 -11.52
CA GLY A 500 13.14 4.03 -10.87
C GLY A 500 13.29 4.51 -9.42
N LEU A 501 12.78 5.71 -9.11
CA LEU A 501 12.76 6.27 -7.75
C LEU A 501 11.56 5.75 -6.95
N ALA A 502 10.38 5.74 -7.56
CA ALA A 502 9.12 5.28 -6.96
C ALA A 502 9.27 3.90 -6.31
N GLY A 503 9.85 2.93 -7.03
CA GLY A 503 10.05 1.59 -6.49
C GLY A 503 11.04 1.49 -5.31
N ARG A 504 11.99 2.43 -5.18
CA ARG A 504 12.90 2.49 -4.02
C ARG A 504 12.22 3.09 -2.79
N ASP A 505 11.33 4.04 -3.02
CA ASP A 505 10.62 4.78 -1.98
C ASP A 505 9.28 4.14 -1.61
N GLY A 506 9.00 2.92 -2.07
CA GLY A 506 7.83 2.14 -1.67
C GLY A 506 6.52 2.53 -2.37
N TRP A 507 6.60 3.27 -3.47
CA TRP A 507 5.46 3.51 -4.35
C TRP A 507 5.21 2.31 -5.27
N ARG A 508 3.94 2.00 -5.50
CA ARG A 508 3.49 0.94 -6.41
C ARG A 508 2.80 1.55 -7.62
N LEU A 509 2.98 0.95 -8.78
CA LEU A 509 2.26 1.37 -9.99
C LEU A 509 0.82 0.87 -9.92
N GLU A 510 -0.12 1.73 -10.28
CA GLU A 510 -1.54 1.43 -10.40
C GLU A 510 -2.06 1.92 -11.75
N PHE A 511 -3.32 1.61 -12.07
CA PHE A 511 -3.89 1.91 -13.38
C PHE A 511 -3.82 3.40 -13.73
N ASP A 512 -4.14 4.28 -12.77
CA ASP A 512 -4.22 5.74 -12.93
C ASP A 512 -3.09 6.51 -12.22
N GLY A 513 -1.99 5.85 -11.86
CA GLY A 513 -0.85 6.54 -11.24
C GLY A 513 -0.01 5.65 -10.34
N MET A 514 0.37 6.17 -9.18
CA MET A 514 1.18 5.43 -8.20
C MET A 514 0.64 5.60 -6.79
N ALA A 515 0.64 4.53 -6.01
CA ALA A 515 0.14 4.55 -4.64
C ALA A 515 1.20 4.20 -3.60
N ARG A 516 1.06 4.79 -2.41
CA ARG A 516 1.88 4.48 -1.23
C ARG A 516 1.07 4.67 0.06
N GLN A 517 1.35 3.83 1.05
CA GLN A 517 0.74 3.89 2.37
C GLN A 517 1.51 4.82 3.32
N PHE A 518 0.77 5.65 4.07
CA PHE A 518 1.25 6.56 5.12
C PHE A 518 0.34 6.41 6.36
N GLY A 519 0.70 5.51 7.27
CA GLY A 519 -0.18 5.16 8.39
C GLY A 519 -1.44 4.41 7.90
N ASP A 520 -2.62 4.87 8.29
CA ASP A 520 -3.92 4.37 7.83
C ASP A 520 -4.38 4.97 6.49
N ILE A 521 -3.62 5.92 5.95
CA ILE A 521 -3.96 6.64 4.72
C ILE A 521 -3.16 6.11 3.54
N ARG A 522 -3.86 5.76 2.48
CA ARG A 522 -3.28 5.50 1.16
C ARG A 522 -3.30 6.78 0.34
N ALA A 523 -2.14 7.22 -0.12
CA ALA A 523 -2.01 8.35 -1.05
C ALA A 523 -1.82 7.79 -2.48
N VAL A 524 -2.57 8.33 -3.44
CA VAL A 524 -2.39 8.03 -4.87
C VAL A 524 -1.96 9.31 -5.57
N PHE A 525 -0.79 9.28 -6.17
CA PHE A 525 -0.25 10.35 -6.99
C PHE A 525 -0.63 10.09 -8.45
N ASP A 526 -1.47 10.97 -8.99
CA ASP A 526 -1.94 10.92 -10.37
C ASP A 526 -0.81 11.33 -11.32
N VAL A 527 -0.38 10.40 -12.16
CA VAL A 527 0.63 10.61 -13.20
C VAL A 527 0.24 9.87 -14.49
N GLY A 528 -1.05 9.54 -14.61
CA GLY A 528 -1.57 8.67 -15.66
C GLY A 528 -0.98 7.24 -15.62
N ARG A 529 -1.13 6.55 -16.75
CA ARG A 529 -0.82 5.11 -16.85
C ARG A 529 0.68 4.85 -17.00
N LEU A 530 1.27 4.25 -15.97
CA LEU A 530 2.66 3.79 -15.96
C LEU A 530 2.74 2.25 -15.96
N TYR A 531 3.79 1.70 -16.55
CA TYR A 531 4.08 0.26 -16.53
C TYR A 531 5.58 -0.01 -16.43
N PRO A 532 6.00 -1.19 -15.94
CA PRO A 532 7.42 -1.54 -15.88
C PRO A 532 8.11 -1.42 -17.23
N GLY A 533 9.18 -0.63 -17.31
CA GLY A 533 9.90 -0.36 -18.56
C GLY A 533 9.37 0.81 -19.37
N PHE A 534 8.34 1.52 -18.90
CA PHE A 534 7.86 2.75 -19.51
C PHE A 534 9.00 3.76 -19.71
N SER A 535 9.05 4.33 -20.91
CA SER A 535 10.05 5.32 -21.32
C SER A 535 9.35 6.43 -22.09
N GLY A 536 8.98 7.49 -21.39
CA GLY A 536 8.24 8.62 -21.92
C GLY A 536 8.16 9.74 -20.90
N ILE A 537 7.34 10.75 -21.20
CA ILE A 537 7.12 11.92 -20.35
C ILE A 537 5.66 11.89 -19.90
N VAL A 538 5.43 12.20 -18.62
CA VAL A 538 4.10 12.20 -18.02
C VAL A 538 3.85 13.50 -17.27
N ALA A 539 2.63 14.01 -17.35
CA ALA A 539 2.20 15.13 -16.54
C ALA A 539 1.95 14.67 -15.10
N SER A 540 2.29 15.53 -14.15
CA SER A 540 1.94 15.36 -12.74
C SER A 540 0.57 15.96 -12.45
N GLY A 541 -0.27 15.15 -11.83
CA GLY A 541 -1.61 15.49 -11.39
C GLY A 541 -1.72 15.59 -9.86
N PRO A 542 -2.96 15.60 -9.34
CA PRO A 542 -3.20 15.79 -7.93
C PRO A 542 -2.88 14.53 -7.10
N ILE A 543 -2.76 14.71 -5.78
CA ILE A 543 -2.72 13.61 -4.83
C ILE A 543 -4.13 13.38 -4.26
N GLY A 544 -4.66 12.18 -4.44
CA GLY A 544 -5.85 11.71 -3.73
C GLY A 544 -5.49 10.93 -2.46
N PHE A 545 -6.42 10.85 -1.51
CA PHE A 545 -6.24 10.13 -0.26
C PHE A 545 -7.42 9.19 0.01
N TRP A 546 -7.12 8.01 0.55
CA TRP A 546 -8.11 6.99 0.89
C TRP A 546 -7.82 6.40 2.27
N ARG A 547 -8.89 6.09 3.01
CA ARG A 547 -8.87 5.24 4.21
C ARG A 547 -9.68 3.98 3.89
N GLY A 548 -8.99 2.85 3.70
CA GLY A 548 -9.60 1.68 3.09
C GLY A 548 -10.13 1.99 1.69
N ALA A 549 -11.40 1.69 1.42
CA ALA A 549 -12.04 2.02 0.13
C ALA A 549 -12.59 3.46 0.06
N GLN A 550 -12.69 4.16 1.20
CA GLN A 550 -13.31 5.48 1.27
C GLN A 550 -12.30 6.57 0.89
N GLN A 551 -12.65 7.44 -0.05
CA GLN A 551 -11.88 8.65 -0.34
C GLN A 551 -12.03 9.66 0.80
N VAL A 552 -10.92 10.29 1.19
CA VAL A 552 -10.84 11.25 2.31
C VAL A 552 -10.34 12.58 1.76
N ALA A 553 -10.98 13.68 2.15
CA ALA A 553 -10.51 15.01 1.76
C ALA A 553 -9.18 15.33 2.47
N PRO A 554 -8.22 16.01 1.81
CA PRO A 554 -6.96 16.47 2.39
C PRO A 554 -7.04 17.03 3.82
N ARG A 555 -8.08 17.80 4.16
CA ARG A 555 -8.27 18.39 5.50
C ARG A 555 -8.56 17.37 6.61
N ASP A 556 -9.12 16.22 6.23
CA ASP A 556 -9.50 15.14 7.14
C ASP A 556 -8.39 14.07 7.27
N VAL A 557 -7.29 14.23 6.51
CA VAL A 557 -6.09 13.41 6.60
C VAL A 557 -5.27 13.84 7.82
N PRO A 558 -4.75 12.91 8.66
CA PRO A 558 -3.85 13.25 9.74
C PRO A 558 -2.67 14.13 9.26
N PRO A 559 -2.32 15.25 9.95
CA PRO A 559 -1.34 16.21 9.46
C PRO A 559 0.02 15.63 9.09
N ARG A 560 0.51 14.66 9.89
CA ARG A 560 1.73 13.89 9.62
C ARG A 560 1.64 13.10 8.31
N ALA A 561 0.57 12.33 8.13
CA ALA A 561 0.37 11.52 6.93
C ALA A 561 0.26 12.40 5.67
N TYR A 562 -0.49 13.50 5.74
CA TYR A 562 -0.59 14.46 4.64
C TYR A 562 0.78 15.07 4.30
N SER A 563 1.48 15.61 5.30
CA SER A 563 2.79 16.23 5.13
C SER A 563 3.80 15.26 4.52
N GLU A 564 3.84 14.01 5.01
CA GLU A 564 4.77 12.99 4.54
C GLU A 564 4.42 12.46 3.14
N ALA A 565 3.13 12.35 2.80
CA ALA A 565 2.70 12.03 1.45
C ALA A 565 3.12 13.12 0.45
N CYS A 566 2.85 14.39 0.77
CA CYS A 566 3.27 15.53 -0.04
C CYS A 566 4.79 15.59 -0.18
N ARG A 567 5.54 15.37 0.92
CA ARG A 567 6.99 15.30 0.90
C ARG A 567 7.50 14.20 -0.02
N ALA A 568 6.91 13.00 0.05
CA ALA A 568 7.31 11.87 -0.78
C ALA A 568 7.06 12.15 -2.27
N VAL A 569 5.95 12.81 -2.61
CA VAL A 569 5.68 13.27 -3.98
C VAL A 569 6.65 14.37 -4.40
N ASP A 570 6.95 15.34 -3.53
CA ASP A 570 7.92 16.40 -3.83
C ASP A 570 9.30 15.80 -4.17
N LEU A 571 9.76 14.78 -3.46
CA LEU A 571 11.02 14.10 -3.77
C LEU A 571 11.00 13.44 -5.15
N LEU A 572 9.88 12.84 -5.56
CA LEU A 572 9.73 12.26 -6.90
C LEU A 572 9.73 13.35 -7.98
N VAL A 573 8.88 14.37 -7.83
CA VAL A 573 8.75 15.49 -8.77
C VAL A 573 10.06 16.25 -8.88
N SER A 574 10.72 16.55 -7.75
CA SER A 574 11.99 17.28 -7.71
C SER A 574 13.17 16.53 -8.33
N VAL A 575 13.06 15.24 -8.67
CA VAL A 575 14.13 14.52 -9.40
C VAL A 575 13.73 14.20 -10.83
N SER A 576 12.44 14.02 -11.09
CA SER A 576 11.92 13.66 -12.41
C SER A 576 11.47 14.85 -13.26
N ALA A 577 11.23 16.03 -12.68
CA ALA A 577 10.75 17.18 -13.41
C ALA A 577 11.74 17.65 -14.49
N ILE A 578 11.20 17.82 -15.69
CA ILE A 578 11.90 18.33 -16.88
C ILE A 578 11.48 19.77 -17.13
N ALA A 579 10.17 20.04 -17.10
CA ALA A 579 9.58 21.34 -17.38
C ALA A 579 8.28 21.55 -16.59
N LEU A 580 7.76 22.78 -16.64
CA LEU A 580 6.36 23.04 -16.28
C LEU A 580 5.46 22.67 -17.45
N GLU A 581 4.27 22.18 -17.14
CA GLU A 581 3.20 22.04 -18.11
C GLU A 581 2.77 23.45 -18.57
N THR A 582 2.96 23.74 -19.85
CA THR A 582 2.50 24.96 -20.48
C THR A 582 1.40 24.60 -21.47
N ASP A 583 0.18 25.09 -21.27
CA ASP A 583 -0.80 25.14 -22.35
C ASP A 583 -0.53 26.40 -23.16
N ASP A 584 0.39 26.31 -24.12
CA ASP A 584 0.68 27.45 -25.01
C ASP A 584 -0.39 27.59 -26.10
N GLY A 585 -1.31 26.62 -26.24
CA GLY A 585 -2.38 26.58 -27.26
C GLY A 585 -1.88 26.66 -28.70
N GLN A 586 -0.56 26.66 -28.91
CA GLN A 586 0.10 27.07 -30.15
C GLN A 586 1.03 25.98 -30.69
N SER A 587 1.58 25.13 -29.81
CA SER A 587 2.46 24.05 -30.22
C SER A 587 1.68 22.77 -30.59
N SER A 588 2.09 22.11 -31.68
CA SER A 588 1.56 20.79 -32.00
C SER A 588 2.07 19.75 -31.00
N TRP A 589 1.35 18.63 -30.83
CA TRP A 589 1.77 17.54 -29.96
C TRP A 589 3.19 17.03 -30.29
N GLN A 590 3.56 16.95 -31.58
CA GLN A 590 4.93 16.59 -32.00
C GLN A 590 5.96 17.64 -31.56
N ALA A 591 5.71 18.92 -31.82
CA ALA A 591 6.66 19.98 -31.45
C ALA A 591 6.89 20.04 -29.94
N ARG A 592 5.83 19.86 -29.14
CA ARG A 592 5.91 19.73 -27.69
C ARG A 592 6.73 18.50 -27.28
N THR A 593 6.46 17.36 -27.88
CA THR A 593 7.12 16.08 -27.56
C THR A 593 8.62 16.13 -27.87
N ASP A 594 8.98 16.63 -29.05
CA ASP A 594 10.39 16.79 -29.47
C ASP A 594 11.13 17.76 -28.55
N ARG A 595 10.49 18.87 -28.17
CA ARG A 595 11.03 19.83 -27.19
C ARG A 595 11.30 19.16 -25.85
N LEU A 596 10.34 18.41 -25.32
CA LEU A 596 10.49 17.77 -24.01
C LEU A 596 11.55 16.66 -24.02
N PHE A 597 11.67 15.91 -25.13
CA PHE A 597 12.76 14.94 -25.30
C PHE A 597 14.12 15.61 -25.43
N LEU A 598 14.21 16.75 -26.13
CA LEU A 598 15.44 17.56 -26.18
C LEU A 598 15.86 18.00 -24.77
N LEU A 599 14.93 18.53 -23.98
CA LEU A 599 15.19 18.95 -22.59
C LEU A 599 15.60 17.76 -21.69
N ARG A 600 15.04 16.58 -21.92
CA ARG A 600 15.39 15.33 -21.21
C ARG A 600 16.81 14.86 -21.53
N ASP A 601 17.15 14.83 -22.82
CA ASP A 601 18.37 14.22 -23.37
C ASP A 601 19.59 15.15 -23.33
N GLN A 602 19.36 16.46 -23.19
CA GLN A 602 20.42 17.41 -22.84
C GLN A 602 20.95 17.08 -21.44
N ALA A 603 22.14 16.48 -21.39
CA ALA A 603 22.86 16.22 -20.15
C ALA A 603 23.05 17.54 -19.38
N GLY A 604 22.30 17.69 -18.28
CA GLY A 604 22.47 18.81 -17.35
C GLY A 604 21.61 20.03 -17.65
N ILE A 605 20.33 19.90 -18.02
CA ILE A 605 19.38 21.03 -17.99
C ILE A 605 19.49 21.85 -16.69
N ASP A 606 19.69 21.19 -15.55
CA ASP A 606 19.95 21.83 -14.25
C ASP A 606 21.24 22.65 -14.25
N GLY A 607 22.32 22.12 -14.84
CA GLY A 607 23.60 22.81 -14.98
C GLY A 607 23.49 24.02 -15.92
N THR A 608 22.71 23.89 -16.99
CA THR A 608 22.42 24.98 -17.91
C THR A 608 21.60 26.09 -17.25
N ARG A 609 20.51 25.76 -16.55
CA ARG A 609 19.72 26.70 -15.74
C ARG A 609 20.60 27.43 -14.74
N ARG A 610 21.47 26.70 -14.04
CA ARG A 610 22.43 27.27 -13.10
C ARG A 610 23.37 28.28 -13.76
N GLN A 611 24.00 27.92 -14.89
CA GLN A 611 24.90 28.84 -15.61
C GLN A 611 24.19 30.11 -16.07
N VAL A 612 22.94 30.01 -16.50
CA VAL A 612 22.14 31.19 -16.88
C VAL A 612 21.87 32.06 -15.65
N LEU A 613 21.47 31.46 -14.52
CA LEU A 613 21.21 32.19 -13.28
C LEU A 613 22.47 32.85 -12.71
N GLU A 614 23.62 32.19 -12.78
CA GLU A 614 24.92 32.77 -12.37
C GLU A 614 25.25 34.04 -13.16
N ARG A 615 24.84 34.12 -14.43
CA ARG A 615 25.00 35.33 -15.26
C ARG A 615 23.94 36.38 -14.99
N VAL A 616 22.66 35.98 -14.92
CA VAL A 616 21.53 36.90 -14.73
C VAL A 616 21.56 37.55 -13.35
N LEU A 617 21.97 36.81 -12.31
CA LEU A 617 22.00 37.25 -10.92
C LEU A 617 23.41 37.66 -10.45
N ALA A 618 24.35 37.88 -11.38
CA ALA A 618 25.76 38.13 -11.07
C ALA A 618 25.97 39.28 -10.06
N ALA A 619 25.23 40.38 -10.21
CA ALA A 619 25.32 41.53 -9.31
C ALA A 619 24.83 41.19 -7.88
N GLN A 620 23.74 40.46 -7.75
CA GLN A 620 23.15 40.06 -6.47
C GLN A 620 24.03 39.02 -5.75
N ILE A 621 24.66 38.13 -6.50
CA ILE A 621 25.64 37.16 -6.00
C ILE A 621 26.89 37.87 -5.50
N ALA A 622 27.43 38.82 -6.28
CA ALA A 622 28.58 39.63 -5.86
C ALA A 622 28.30 40.44 -4.59
N ALA A 623 27.04 40.89 -4.41
CA ALA A 623 26.59 41.58 -3.21
C ALA A 623 26.30 40.65 -2.00
N GLY A 624 26.38 39.33 -2.17
CA GLY A 624 26.09 38.35 -1.11
C GLY A 624 24.61 38.21 -0.74
N THR A 625 23.71 38.86 -1.49
CA THR A 625 22.25 38.81 -1.25
C THR A 625 21.59 37.55 -1.80
N VAL A 626 22.25 36.91 -2.76
CA VAL A 626 21.83 35.66 -3.41
C VAL A 626 23.01 34.70 -3.46
N SER A 627 22.75 33.40 -3.25
CA SER A 627 23.75 32.35 -3.50
C SER A 627 23.13 31.15 -4.22
N LEU A 628 23.97 30.39 -4.93
CA LEU A 628 23.54 29.18 -5.63
C LEU A 628 24.28 27.96 -5.09
N GLU A 629 23.53 27.05 -4.48
CA GLU A 629 24.05 25.84 -3.85
C GLU A 629 23.31 24.60 -4.36
N GLY A 630 24.06 23.63 -4.90
CA GLY A 630 23.48 22.45 -5.53
C GLY A 630 22.45 22.79 -6.62
N PHE A 631 21.19 22.41 -6.38
CA PHE A 631 20.03 22.66 -7.26
C PHE A 631 19.09 23.75 -6.71
N HIS A 632 19.60 24.68 -5.90
CA HIS A 632 18.80 25.73 -5.29
C HIS A 632 19.43 27.12 -5.44
N VAL A 633 18.57 28.13 -5.57
CA VAL A 633 18.90 29.55 -5.35
C VAL A 633 18.48 29.93 -3.94
N HIS A 634 19.36 30.58 -3.19
CA HIS A 634 19.11 31.02 -1.82
C HIS A 634 18.98 32.54 -1.78
N VAL A 635 17.94 33.03 -1.09
CA VAL A 635 17.68 34.45 -0.84
C VAL A 635 17.28 34.61 0.62
N GLY A 636 18.18 35.14 1.45
CA GLY A 636 17.98 35.19 2.91
C GLY A 636 17.76 33.80 3.52
N ASP A 637 16.61 33.61 4.18
CA ASP A 637 16.21 32.34 4.81
C ASP A 637 15.40 31.41 3.88
N THR A 638 15.25 31.79 2.61
CA THR A 638 14.47 31.05 1.61
C THR A 638 15.36 30.35 0.59
N LYS A 639 14.87 29.24 0.05
CA LYS A 639 15.49 28.51 -1.06
C LYS A 639 14.47 28.26 -2.17
N ILE A 640 14.90 28.34 -3.43
CA ILE A 640 14.10 28.14 -4.62
C ILE A 640 14.69 26.97 -5.40
N SER A 641 13.88 25.96 -5.74
CA SER A 641 14.32 24.80 -6.52
C SER A 641 14.52 25.14 -8.00
N LEU A 642 15.67 24.78 -8.57
CA LEU A 642 15.93 24.89 -10.00
C LEU A 642 15.14 23.89 -10.86
N ARG A 643 14.51 22.90 -10.23
CA ARG A 643 13.80 21.80 -10.90
C ARG A 643 12.29 21.94 -10.86
N THR A 644 11.79 22.66 -9.88
CA THR A 644 10.35 22.82 -9.66
C THR A 644 9.92 24.27 -9.48
N GLY A 645 10.86 25.21 -9.30
CA GLY A 645 10.55 26.62 -9.07
C GLY A 645 9.80 26.87 -7.76
N ARG A 646 9.70 25.84 -6.90
CA ARG A 646 9.06 25.92 -5.58
C ARG A 646 9.95 26.71 -4.63
N VAL A 647 9.32 27.57 -3.83
CA VAL A 647 9.99 28.38 -2.81
C VAL A 647 9.73 27.78 -1.44
N LEU A 648 10.78 27.60 -0.66
CA LEU A 648 10.74 27.01 0.68
C LEU A 648 11.41 27.95 1.69
N ARG A 649 10.75 28.17 2.83
CA ARG A 649 11.32 28.86 4.01
C ARG A 649 11.30 27.91 5.19
N GLY A 650 12.47 27.58 5.74
CA GLY A 650 12.53 26.66 6.90
C GLY A 650 11.89 25.29 6.68
N GLY A 651 11.74 24.85 5.43
CA GLY A 651 11.05 23.61 5.06
C GLY A 651 9.55 23.78 4.74
N ALA A 652 8.93 24.92 5.04
CA ALA A 652 7.55 25.20 4.65
C ALA A 652 7.50 25.77 3.21
N PRO A 653 6.52 25.35 2.37
CA PRO A 653 6.26 26.01 1.10
C PRO A 653 5.80 27.45 1.32
N VAL A 654 6.27 28.36 0.47
CA VAL A 654 5.87 29.77 0.46
C VAL A 654 5.27 30.09 -0.89
N GLU A 655 4.02 30.53 -0.89
CA GLU A 655 3.39 31.08 -2.09
C GLU A 655 3.82 32.54 -2.27
N LEU A 656 4.30 32.86 -3.48
CA LEU A 656 4.67 34.22 -3.86
C LEU A 656 3.67 34.75 -4.88
N ALA A 657 3.16 35.95 -4.65
CA ALA A 657 2.39 36.67 -5.66
C ALA A 657 3.36 37.21 -6.73
N LEU A 658 3.65 36.38 -7.74
CA LEU A 658 4.50 36.78 -8.85
C LEU A 658 3.73 37.72 -9.78
N LYS A 659 4.18 38.97 -9.91
CA LYS A 659 3.69 39.87 -10.96
C LYS A 659 4.22 39.37 -12.31
N PRO A 660 3.44 39.42 -13.40
CA PRO A 660 4.00 39.24 -14.73
C PRO A 660 5.07 40.32 -14.96
N ALA A 661 6.33 39.93 -15.15
CA ALA A 661 7.42 40.89 -15.26
C ALA A 661 7.48 41.55 -16.66
N SER A 662 7.94 42.80 -16.69
CA SER A 662 8.06 43.64 -17.88
C SER A 662 9.31 43.37 -18.74
N LYS A 663 10.14 42.37 -18.39
CA LYS A 663 11.34 41.98 -19.14
C LYS A 663 11.46 40.46 -19.16
N ARG A 664 11.18 39.83 -20.31
CA ARG A 664 11.53 38.43 -20.57
C ARG A 664 13.05 38.25 -20.44
N LEU A 665 13.49 37.07 -20.01
CA LEU A 665 14.90 36.70 -20.06
C LEU A 665 15.40 36.86 -21.50
N GLY A 666 16.57 37.48 -21.69
CA GLY A 666 17.19 37.57 -23.01
C GLY A 666 17.38 36.17 -23.60
N ALA A 667 17.22 36.03 -24.91
CA ALA A 667 17.35 34.75 -25.60
C ALA A 667 18.66 34.05 -25.25
N VAL A 668 18.58 32.81 -24.75
CA VAL A 668 19.75 31.96 -24.47
C VAL A 668 19.85 30.93 -25.62
N PRO A 669 20.84 31.03 -26.52
CA PRO A 669 20.86 30.27 -27.80
C PRO A 669 20.78 28.74 -27.71
N TRP A 670 21.03 28.14 -26.56
CA TRP A 670 21.06 26.69 -26.35
C TRP A 670 19.92 26.15 -25.47
N LEU A 671 19.10 27.01 -24.87
CA LEU A 671 17.84 26.61 -24.24
C LEU A 671 16.70 26.88 -25.22
N PRO A 672 15.66 26.02 -25.27
CA PRO A 672 14.44 26.36 -25.99
C PRO A 672 13.92 27.73 -25.53
N TYR A 673 13.46 28.56 -26.46
CA TYR A 673 12.69 29.77 -26.13
C TYR A 673 11.49 29.38 -25.23
N ASP A 674 11.09 30.27 -24.33
CA ASP A 674 9.97 30.07 -23.39
C ASP A 674 10.21 29.00 -22.30
N GLU A 675 11.36 29.05 -21.63
CA GLU A 675 11.66 28.24 -20.44
C GLU A 675 10.91 28.79 -19.21
N ALA A 676 9.63 28.42 -19.09
CA ALA A 676 8.72 28.88 -18.04
C ALA A 676 9.18 28.55 -16.61
N LEU A 677 9.95 27.48 -16.42
CA LEU A 677 10.43 27.10 -15.09
C LEU A 677 11.56 28.03 -14.63
N LEU A 678 12.50 28.34 -15.51
CA LEU A 678 13.60 29.28 -15.29
C LEU A 678 13.06 30.69 -15.11
N GLU A 679 12.08 31.10 -15.92
CA GLU A 679 11.35 32.36 -15.72
C GLU A 679 10.70 32.44 -14.34
N ARG A 680 10.00 31.38 -13.92
CA ARG A 680 9.41 31.28 -12.58
C ARG A 680 10.47 31.42 -11.48
N VAL A 681 11.63 30.78 -11.62
CA VAL A 681 12.74 30.90 -10.65
C VAL A 681 13.22 32.35 -10.55
N VAL A 682 13.47 33.01 -11.68
CA VAL A 682 13.94 34.41 -11.71
C VAL A 682 12.91 35.37 -11.11
N HIS A 683 11.63 35.21 -11.44
CA HIS A 683 10.55 36.01 -10.84
C HIS A 683 10.46 35.81 -9.33
N SER A 684 10.64 34.57 -8.86
CA SER A 684 10.64 34.27 -7.43
C SER A 684 11.80 34.96 -6.70
N VAL A 685 13.00 34.96 -7.29
CA VAL A 685 14.15 35.70 -6.75
C VAL A 685 13.85 37.20 -6.67
N GLY A 686 13.34 37.79 -7.75
CA GLY A 686 13.00 39.21 -7.80
C GLY A 686 11.98 39.61 -6.72
N ALA A 687 10.88 38.86 -6.59
CA ALA A 687 9.86 39.12 -5.59
C ALA A 687 10.40 39.05 -4.14
N LEU A 688 11.34 38.14 -3.86
CA LEU A 688 11.97 38.02 -2.55
C LEU A 688 12.94 39.16 -2.25
N LEU A 689 13.71 39.62 -3.25
CA LEU A 689 14.61 40.77 -3.10
C LEU A 689 13.82 42.07 -2.87
N ASP A 690 12.74 42.29 -3.61
CA ASP A 690 11.86 43.46 -3.45
C ASP A 690 11.19 43.48 -2.07
N GLY A 691 10.77 42.31 -1.56
CA GLY A 691 10.19 42.17 -0.23
C GLY A 691 11.21 42.27 0.91
N ALA A 692 12.48 41.97 0.66
CA ALA A 692 13.57 42.11 1.63
C ALA A 692 14.03 43.56 1.80
N GLY A 693 13.90 44.40 0.76
CA GLY A 693 14.23 45.83 0.80
C GLY A 693 13.22 46.71 1.55
N ASN A 694 12.11 46.12 2.03
CA ASN A 694 11.00 46.82 2.69
C ASN A 694 10.81 46.40 4.16
N ARG A 695 11.82 45.80 4.79
CA ARG A 695 11.86 45.44 6.22
C ARG A 695 12.93 46.20 6.97
#